data_AF-A0A4P7RRW3-F1
#
_entry.id   AF-A0A4P7RRW3-F1
#
_cell.length_a   1.000
_cell.length_b   1.000
_cell.length_c   1.000
_cell.angle_alpha   90.00
_cell.angle_beta   90.00
_cell.angle_gamma   90.00
#
_symmetry.space_group_name_H-M   'P 1'
#
loop_
_entity.id
_entity.type
_entity.pdbx_description
1 polymer ?
#
loop_
_entity_poly.entity_id
_entity_poly.type
_entity_poly.pdbx_seq_one_letter_code
_entity_poly.pdbx_strand_id
1 'polypeptide(L)'
;MASRLAQLDHATEAFATAPEFTKSSKLRRVLDSLHRVLSQPGGCAAIRERAELLENAGLFAGSDWAQPDILVPAFVGPSLRSGNNDTVVLEATSELRMVAIVAGEYDHPAVTPENARRFLSQVLAMNLEVLFTAPSEAERVRLGRTAHLIRDLFGYVAEQIGYDSVLDELLEEIWRVLRQRPIQVDNVKAMVTRIAIYRDDPTVDLGTSGQGLDRLITALFGTTEACREDPGVDVYRSRLAVMDSEALQFEARGFARAMHDTGLVSPYHATLMRYLVEHNSYVLAEALGLSDTGRTCLQRYPELVQRLVSETVYPETAQCLYGLALLLDRGTLYEPPVVPSLWRQISLKLSPKVREKMLVAFGPGPDPESRLLGGLLSMLGQPLGVGQGDNPTCQSARALSMWAYNDPDYLLQMVVWAARDDEIVMHFEGRPISSTDSVGGVATTDPIDLDPVSLLLVPHLDRIYAEMVRRCADREGDPHRWVNPEFHGWWSAREFHINVDVATGNLIDLDGFIRQFHASYHPAYNGGQPLIHPQPAGVAVTDSAARYIGWHAIAILRVTADPDGIMRVYFFNPNNDSGQDWGDGVVVGTAGNGERAGEGSLPFDQFASRLYIFHADPLEEGEPDKIPAEDVENIIGFIERSWGAERLPRGAIEEDR
;
A
#
# COMPACT_ATOMS: atom_id res chain seq x y z
N MET A 1 -38.46 -16.43 13.87
CA MET A 1 -37.49 -17.04 12.94
C MET A 1 -38.14 -17.95 11.90
N ALA A 2 -38.78 -19.07 12.28
CA ALA A 2 -39.33 -20.07 11.33
C ALA A 2 -40.17 -19.50 10.16
N SER A 3 -41.11 -18.60 10.42
CA SER A 3 -41.92 -17.98 9.35
C SER A 3 -41.11 -17.11 8.37
N ARG A 4 -40.01 -16.50 8.83
CA ARG A 4 -39.12 -15.69 7.96
C ARG A 4 -38.23 -16.58 7.10
N LEU A 5 -37.75 -17.70 7.66
CA LEU A 5 -36.99 -18.70 6.91
C LEU A 5 -37.85 -19.34 5.82
N ALA A 6 -39.09 -19.72 6.12
CA ALA A 6 -40.01 -20.22 5.09
C ALA A 6 -40.27 -19.21 3.96
N GLN A 7 -40.29 -17.91 4.26
CA GLN A 7 -40.40 -16.86 3.23
C GLN A 7 -39.12 -16.74 2.40
N LEU A 8 -37.95 -16.82 3.04
CA LEU A 8 -36.65 -16.82 2.35
C LEU A 8 -36.55 -18.03 1.43
N ASP A 9 -36.82 -19.24 1.92
CA ASP A 9 -36.74 -20.48 1.17
C ASP A 9 -37.67 -20.44 -0.06
N HIS A 10 -38.91 -19.98 0.12
CA HIS A 10 -39.84 -19.79 -0.98
C HIS A 10 -39.39 -18.72 -2.00
N ALA A 11 -38.81 -17.61 -1.51
CA ALA A 11 -38.30 -16.56 -2.38
C ALA A 11 -37.10 -17.05 -3.21
N THR A 12 -36.20 -17.82 -2.59
CA THR A 12 -35.02 -18.42 -3.23
C THR A 12 -35.43 -19.44 -4.30
N GLU A 13 -36.39 -20.33 -3.99
CA GLU A 13 -36.92 -21.29 -4.97
C GLU A 13 -37.60 -20.58 -6.17
N ALA A 14 -38.41 -19.56 -5.89
CA ALA A 14 -39.06 -18.76 -6.92
C ALA A 14 -38.09 -17.92 -7.75
N PHE A 15 -36.90 -17.62 -7.22
CA PHE A 15 -35.82 -16.94 -7.94
C PHE A 15 -35.02 -17.91 -8.80
N ALA A 16 -34.64 -19.07 -8.25
CA ALA A 16 -33.91 -20.12 -8.96
C ALA A 16 -34.67 -20.63 -10.19
N THR A 17 -36.00 -20.74 -10.09
CA THR A 17 -36.87 -21.26 -11.17
C THR A 17 -37.39 -20.18 -12.11
N ALA A 18 -37.10 -18.90 -11.86
CA ALA A 18 -37.61 -17.79 -12.66
C ALA A 18 -36.88 -17.66 -14.02
N PRO A 19 -37.61 -17.39 -15.12
CA PRO A 19 -37.00 -17.01 -16.38
C PRO A 19 -36.13 -15.75 -16.26
N GLU A 20 -35.06 -15.67 -17.04
CA GLU A 20 -34.03 -14.63 -16.95
C GLU A 20 -34.59 -13.20 -16.91
N PHE A 21 -35.58 -12.90 -17.77
CA PHE A 21 -36.23 -11.58 -17.84
C PHE A 21 -37.04 -11.19 -16.59
N THR A 22 -37.36 -12.14 -15.69
CA THR A 22 -38.07 -11.89 -14.42
C THR A 22 -37.17 -11.95 -13.19
N LYS A 23 -35.93 -12.45 -13.32
CA LYS A 23 -35.01 -12.68 -12.20
C LYS A 23 -34.73 -11.42 -11.39
N SER A 24 -34.53 -10.27 -12.05
CA SER A 24 -34.29 -8.98 -11.36
C SER A 24 -35.41 -8.63 -10.36
N SER A 25 -36.67 -8.87 -10.73
CA SER A 25 -37.83 -8.61 -9.86
C SER A 25 -37.94 -9.59 -8.67
N LYS A 26 -37.39 -10.79 -8.82
CA LYS A 26 -37.40 -11.86 -7.81
C LYS A 26 -36.21 -11.73 -6.86
N LEU A 27 -35.04 -11.33 -7.36
CA LEU A 27 -33.83 -11.05 -6.58
C LEU A 27 -34.13 -10.09 -5.43
N ARG A 28 -34.86 -9.01 -5.70
CA ARG A 28 -35.25 -8.04 -4.66
C ARG A 28 -36.01 -8.68 -3.50
N ARG A 29 -36.87 -9.67 -3.78
CA ARG A 29 -37.62 -10.40 -2.73
C ARG A 29 -36.71 -11.29 -1.89
N VAL A 30 -35.66 -11.86 -2.50
CA VAL A 30 -34.63 -12.63 -1.79
C VAL A 30 -33.83 -11.70 -0.88
N LEU A 31 -33.33 -10.56 -1.40
CA LEU A 31 -32.59 -9.56 -0.62
C LEU A 31 -33.41 -9.02 0.57
N ASP A 32 -34.67 -8.65 0.34
CA ASP A 32 -35.59 -8.21 1.41
C ASP A 32 -35.78 -9.30 2.49
N SER A 33 -35.84 -10.56 2.08
CA SER A 33 -36.01 -11.70 3.01
C SER A 33 -34.73 -11.99 3.79
N LEU A 34 -33.57 -11.97 3.13
CA LEU A 34 -32.26 -12.09 3.75
C LEU A 34 -32.04 -11.01 4.81
N HIS A 35 -32.32 -9.74 4.48
CA HIS A 35 -32.20 -8.63 5.43
C HIS A 35 -33.02 -8.88 6.71
N ARG A 36 -34.26 -9.38 6.54
CA ARG A 36 -35.14 -9.72 7.67
C ARG A 36 -34.65 -10.92 8.47
N VAL A 37 -33.94 -11.86 7.88
CA VAL A 37 -33.37 -13.01 8.58
C VAL A 37 -32.10 -12.59 9.32
N LEU A 38 -31.17 -11.88 8.67
CA LEU A 38 -29.96 -11.32 9.27
C LEU A 38 -30.25 -10.46 10.51
N SER A 39 -31.35 -9.70 10.48
CA SER A 39 -31.77 -8.84 11.59
C SER A 39 -32.41 -9.59 12.78
N GLN A 40 -32.27 -10.91 12.88
CA GLN A 40 -32.84 -11.72 13.97
C GLN A 40 -31.76 -12.52 14.68
N PRO A 41 -31.91 -12.79 15.99
CA PRO A 41 -31.00 -13.67 16.72
C PRO A 41 -30.91 -15.05 16.05
N GLY A 42 -29.69 -15.51 15.76
CA GLY A 42 -29.43 -16.76 15.02
C GLY A 42 -29.61 -16.65 13.49
N GLY A 43 -29.79 -15.43 12.95
CA GLY A 43 -29.93 -15.20 11.51
C GLY A 43 -28.69 -15.58 10.71
N CYS A 44 -27.49 -15.27 11.21
CA CYS A 44 -26.22 -15.63 10.58
C CYS A 44 -26.10 -17.14 10.35
N ALA A 45 -26.31 -17.94 11.41
CA ALA A 45 -26.28 -19.40 11.32
C ALA A 45 -27.31 -19.95 10.32
N ALA A 46 -28.54 -19.41 10.35
CA ALA A 46 -29.59 -19.87 9.45
C ALA A 46 -29.33 -19.55 7.97
N ILE A 47 -28.60 -18.48 7.67
CA ILE A 47 -28.19 -18.13 6.30
C ILE A 47 -26.98 -18.96 5.86
N ARG A 48 -26.01 -19.20 6.74
CA ARG A 48 -24.88 -20.11 6.48
C ARG A 48 -25.36 -21.50 6.06
N GLU A 49 -26.33 -22.08 6.78
CA GLU A 49 -26.96 -23.37 6.41
C GLU A 49 -27.57 -23.38 5.00
N ARG A 50 -27.84 -22.21 4.41
CA ARG A 50 -28.46 -22.02 3.10
C ARG A 50 -27.48 -21.48 2.06
N ALA A 51 -26.20 -21.34 2.39
CA ALA A 51 -25.20 -20.71 1.53
C ALA A 51 -25.18 -21.32 0.12
N GLU A 52 -25.04 -22.65 0.04
CA GLU A 52 -25.03 -23.37 -1.24
C GLU A 52 -26.32 -23.17 -2.05
N LEU A 53 -27.49 -23.24 -1.39
CA LEU A 53 -28.78 -23.04 -2.06
C LEU A 53 -28.94 -21.62 -2.61
N LEU A 54 -28.50 -20.61 -1.86
CA LEU A 54 -28.56 -19.21 -2.24
C LEU A 54 -27.64 -18.91 -3.43
N GLU A 55 -26.42 -19.45 -3.40
CA GLU A 55 -25.47 -19.31 -4.50
C GLU A 55 -25.95 -20.02 -5.77
N ASN A 56 -26.38 -21.28 -5.65
CA ASN A 56 -26.92 -22.06 -6.77
C ASN A 56 -28.19 -21.44 -7.37
N ALA A 57 -28.97 -20.69 -6.58
CA ALA A 57 -30.11 -19.92 -7.09
C ALA A 57 -29.67 -18.71 -7.95
N GLY A 58 -28.40 -18.34 -7.91
CA GLY A 58 -27.81 -17.22 -8.65
C GLY A 58 -27.81 -15.91 -7.88
N LEU A 59 -27.79 -15.93 -6.53
CA LEU A 59 -27.85 -14.71 -5.70
C LEU A 59 -26.76 -13.71 -6.07
N PHE A 60 -25.55 -14.21 -6.34
CA PHE A 60 -24.38 -13.39 -6.66
C PHE A 60 -24.17 -13.17 -8.16
N ALA A 61 -24.99 -13.77 -9.02
CA ALA A 61 -24.78 -13.75 -10.47
C ALA A 61 -24.75 -12.31 -11.02
N GLY A 62 -23.73 -12.01 -11.83
CA GLY A 62 -23.53 -10.68 -12.41
C GLY A 62 -22.90 -9.64 -11.46
N SER A 63 -22.31 -10.09 -10.35
CA SER A 63 -21.56 -9.26 -9.40
C SER A 63 -20.22 -9.90 -9.04
N ASP A 64 -19.32 -9.14 -8.41
CA ASP A 64 -18.00 -9.65 -7.99
C ASP A 64 -18.13 -10.78 -6.96
N TRP A 65 -19.18 -10.77 -6.13
CA TRP A 65 -19.48 -11.86 -5.19
C TRP A 65 -19.72 -13.22 -5.87
N ALA A 66 -19.95 -13.27 -7.20
CA ALA A 66 -20.05 -14.53 -7.94
C ALA A 66 -18.74 -15.32 -7.98
N GLN A 67 -17.62 -14.67 -7.69
CA GLN A 67 -16.28 -15.27 -7.72
C GLN A 67 -15.64 -15.11 -6.33
N PRO A 68 -15.93 -16.02 -5.38
CA PRO A 68 -15.45 -15.88 -4.00
C PRO A 68 -13.92 -15.96 -3.87
N ASP A 69 -13.23 -16.54 -4.85
CA ASP A 69 -11.78 -16.73 -4.90
C ASP A 69 -10.97 -15.44 -5.19
N ILE A 70 -11.64 -14.39 -5.66
CA ILE A 70 -11.02 -13.10 -6.02
C ILE A 70 -11.46 -11.95 -5.08
N LEU A 71 -12.25 -12.24 -4.04
CA LEU A 71 -12.75 -11.20 -3.14
C LEU A 71 -11.61 -10.57 -2.34
N VAL A 72 -11.70 -9.24 -2.15
CA VAL A 72 -10.68 -8.45 -1.46
C VAL A 72 -11.16 -8.05 -0.05
N PRO A 73 -10.50 -8.50 1.03
CA PRO A 73 -10.92 -8.24 2.41
C PRO A 73 -11.12 -6.76 2.75
N ALA A 74 -10.30 -5.87 2.17
CA ALA A 74 -10.34 -4.43 2.39
C ALA A 74 -11.69 -3.79 2.02
N PHE A 75 -12.44 -4.38 1.08
CA PHE A 75 -13.72 -3.85 0.63
C PHE A 75 -14.90 -4.26 1.51
N VAL A 76 -14.79 -5.34 2.29
CA VAL A 76 -15.88 -5.86 3.12
C VAL A 76 -16.35 -4.82 4.15
N GLY A 77 -15.41 -4.16 4.83
CA GLY A 77 -15.71 -3.12 5.80
C GLY A 77 -16.51 -1.94 5.21
N PRO A 78 -16.02 -1.30 4.15
CA PRO A 78 -16.75 -0.28 3.39
C PRO A 78 -18.10 -0.76 2.85
N SER A 79 -18.17 -1.95 2.24
CA SER A 79 -19.42 -2.54 1.70
C SER A 79 -20.49 -2.71 2.77
N LEU A 80 -20.13 -3.25 3.94
CA LEU A 80 -21.04 -3.43 5.08
C LEU A 80 -21.51 -2.11 5.69
N ARG A 81 -20.71 -1.04 5.56
CA ARG A 81 -21.05 0.31 6.03
C ARG A 81 -21.65 1.19 4.93
N SER A 82 -21.90 0.62 3.75
CA SER A 82 -22.52 1.35 2.65
C SER A 82 -23.93 1.81 3.03
N GLY A 83 -24.36 2.93 2.45
CA GLY A 83 -25.75 3.40 2.60
C GLY A 83 -26.77 2.55 1.82
N ASN A 84 -26.32 1.52 1.09
CA ASN A 84 -27.15 0.66 0.26
C ASN A 84 -27.38 -0.69 0.95
N ASN A 85 -28.62 -0.93 1.40
CA ASN A 85 -28.98 -2.18 2.08
C ASN A 85 -28.74 -3.43 1.23
N ASP A 86 -28.91 -3.36 -0.10
CA ASP A 86 -28.72 -4.52 -0.98
C ASP A 86 -27.25 -4.96 -0.96
N THR A 87 -26.32 -4.00 -1.03
CA THR A 87 -24.88 -4.23 -0.90
C THR A 87 -24.52 -4.84 0.45
N VAL A 88 -25.05 -4.30 1.54
CA VAL A 88 -24.80 -4.82 2.90
C VAL A 88 -25.26 -6.27 3.05
N VAL A 89 -26.43 -6.61 2.50
CA VAL A 89 -27.02 -7.95 2.60
C VAL A 89 -26.25 -8.95 1.74
N LEU A 90 -25.84 -8.55 0.53
CA LEU A 90 -25.00 -9.38 -0.34
C LEU A 90 -23.66 -9.67 0.31
N GLU A 91 -22.98 -8.64 0.81
CA GLU A 91 -21.70 -8.76 1.51
C GLU A 91 -21.83 -9.70 2.72
N ALA A 92 -22.80 -9.44 3.62
CA ALA A 92 -23.02 -10.29 4.78
C ALA A 92 -23.32 -11.75 4.41
N THR A 93 -24.04 -11.98 3.31
CA THR A 93 -24.33 -13.34 2.84
C THR A 93 -23.10 -14.00 2.23
N SER A 94 -22.24 -13.24 1.56
CA SER A 94 -20.95 -13.70 1.03
C SER A 94 -20.01 -14.15 2.16
N GLU A 95 -19.90 -13.37 3.23
CA GLU A 95 -19.12 -13.76 4.42
C GLU A 95 -19.63 -15.07 5.02
N LEU A 96 -20.95 -15.23 5.12
CA LEU A 96 -21.56 -16.46 5.65
C LEU A 96 -21.38 -17.67 4.73
N ARG A 97 -21.27 -17.46 3.41
CA ARG A 97 -20.84 -18.49 2.46
C ARG A 97 -19.40 -18.92 2.75
N MET A 98 -18.48 -17.99 2.95
CA MET A 98 -17.09 -18.30 3.29
C MET A 98 -17.01 -19.10 4.60
N VAL A 99 -17.83 -18.76 5.59
CA VAL A 99 -17.93 -19.52 6.85
C VAL A 99 -18.42 -20.96 6.61
N ALA A 100 -19.40 -21.16 5.72
CA ALA A 100 -19.88 -22.51 5.37
C ALA A 100 -18.78 -23.35 4.71
N ILE A 101 -17.95 -22.75 3.87
CA ILE A 101 -16.79 -23.40 3.23
C ILE A 101 -15.74 -23.78 4.27
N VAL A 102 -15.38 -22.88 5.18
CA VAL A 102 -14.43 -23.16 6.29
C VAL A 102 -14.90 -24.34 7.15
N ALA A 103 -16.21 -24.45 7.36
CA ALA A 103 -16.79 -25.53 8.15
C ALA A 103 -16.89 -26.88 7.43
N GLY A 104 -16.60 -26.92 6.12
CA GLY A 104 -16.82 -28.09 5.27
C GLY A 104 -18.29 -28.42 5.04
N GLU A 105 -19.20 -27.47 5.29
CA GLU A 105 -20.64 -27.61 5.03
C GLU A 105 -20.98 -27.34 3.57
N TYR A 106 -20.13 -26.58 2.88
CA TYR A 106 -20.24 -26.30 1.46
C TYR A 106 -18.89 -26.52 0.76
N ASP A 107 -18.84 -27.54 -0.09
CA ASP A 107 -17.67 -27.81 -0.94
C ASP A 107 -17.73 -26.94 -2.19
N HIS A 108 -16.96 -25.85 -2.21
CA HIS A 108 -16.98 -24.86 -3.28
C HIS A 108 -15.84 -25.12 -4.30
N PRO A 109 -16.13 -25.19 -5.61
CA PRO A 109 -15.14 -25.60 -6.61
C PRO A 109 -13.94 -24.65 -6.75
N ALA A 110 -14.13 -23.35 -6.47
CA ALA A 110 -13.08 -22.33 -6.62
C ALA A 110 -12.34 -21.97 -5.31
N VAL A 111 -12.88 -22.31 -4.14
CA VAL A 111 -12.36 -21.83 -2.85
C VAL A 111 -12.20 -22.98 -1.89
N THR A 112 -10.96 -23.18 -1.43
CA THR A 112 -10.65 -24.18 -0.41
C THR A 112 -10.99 -23.66 1.00
N PRO A 113 -11.25 -24.56 1.97
CA PRO A 113 -11.45 -24.17 3.37
C PRO A 113 -10.32 -23.29 3.94
N GLU A 114 -9.07 -23.54 3.55
CA GLU A 114 -7.91 -22.74 3.95
C GLU A 114 -7.96 -21.32 3.38
N ASN A 115 -8.29 -21.18 2.09
CA ASN A 115 -8.42 -19.87 1.45
C ASN A 115 -9.58 -19.06 2.04
N ALA A 116 -10.72 -19.70 2.30
CA ALA A 116 -11.85 -19.05 2.93
C ALA A 116 -11.53 -18.59 4.36
N ARG A 117 -10.78 -19.41 5.13
CA ARG A 117 -10.33 -19.04 6.48
C ARG A 117 -9.43 -17.80 6.43
N ARG A 118 -8.43 -17.81 5.55
CA ARG A 118 -7.51 -16.69 5.34
C ARG A 118 -8.23 -15.39 5.02
N PHE A 119 -9.18 -15.45 4.08
CA PHE A 119 -10.02 -14.31 3.73
C PHE A 119 -10.78 -13.76 4.93
N LEU A 120 -11.49 -14.62 5.68
CA LEU A 120 -12.28 -14.21 6.84
C LEU A 120 -11.44 -13.62 7.97
N SER A 121 -10.25 -14.17 8.25
CA SER A 121 -9.36 -13.61 9.25
C SER A 121 -8.88 -12.22 8.89
N GLN A 122 -8.51 -11.98 7.63
CA GLN A 122 -8.13 -10.65 7.14
C GLN A 122 -9.30 -9.66 7.26
N VAL A 123 -10.53 -10.09 6.95
CA VAL A 123 -11.75 -9.30 7.13
C VAL A 123 -11.94 -8.91 8.60
N LEU A 124 -11.82 -9.86 9.53
CA LEU A 124 -11.97 -9.60 10.96
C LEU A 124 -10.87 -8.67 11.48
N ALA A 125 -9.63 -8.90 11.07
CA ALA A 125 -8.48 -8.08 11.42
C ALA A 125 -8.69 -6.60 11.06
N MET A 126 -9.12 -6.32 9.83
CA MET A 126 -9.40 -4.96 9.36
C MET A 126 -10.60 -4.31 10.06
N ASN A 127 -11.46 -5.11 10.72
CA ASN A 127 -12.68 -4.66 11.37
C ASN A 127 -12.74 -4.95 12.88
N LEU A 128 -11.59 -5.18 13.54
CA LEU A 128 -11.47 -5.56 14.96
C LEU A 128 -12.30 -4.70 15.93
N GLU A 129 -12.42 -3.39 15.66
CA GLU A 129 -13.23 -2.47 16.48
C GLU A 129 -14.70 -2.88 16.57
N VAL A 130 -15.23 -3.48 15.50
CA VAL A 130 -16.62 -3.91 15.46
C VAL A 130 -16.84 -5.16 16.30
N LEU A 131 -15.82 -6.01 16.46
CA LEU A 131 -15.88 -7.20 17.30
C LEU A 131 -15.91 -6.84 18.79
N PHE A 132 -15.14 -5.83 19.21
CA PHE A 132 -14.78 -5.70 20.63
C PHE A 132 -15.14 -4.38 21.31
N THR A 133 -15.60 -3.36 20.58
CA THR A 133 -15.93 -2.02 21.14
C THR A 133 -17.38 -1.65 20.89
N ALA A 134 -18.15 -1.22 21.88
CA ALA A 134 -19.56 -0.86 21.70
C ALA A 134 -19.75 0.26 20.63
N PRO A 135 -20.87 0.26 19.86
CA PRO A 135 -21.07 1.24 18.80
C PRO A 135 -21.08 2.66 19.35
N SER A 136 -20.28 3.53 18.72
CA SER A 136 -20.23 4.95 19.08
C SER A 136 -21.56 5.62 18.77
N GLU A 137 -21.85 6.75 19.43
CA GLU A 137 -23.10 7.48 19.17
C GLU A 137 -23.18 7.98 17.72
N ALA A 138 -22.04 8.34 17.13
CA ALA A 138 -21.94 8.71 15.71
C ALA A 138 -22.28 7.53 14.78
N GLU A 139 -21.80 6.33 15.09
CA GLU A 139 -22.15 5.12 14.33
C GLU A 139 -23.63 4.77 14.46
N ARG A 140 -24.22 4.89 15.67
CA ARG A 140 -25.64 4.64 15.88
C ARG A 140 -26.52 5.58 15.08
N VAL A 141 -26.16 6.87 15.03
CA VAL A 141 -26.90 7.88 14.25
C VAL A 141 -26.75 7.63 12.75
N ARG A 142 -25.55 7.25 12.27
CA ARG A 142 -25.27 7.07 10.84
C ARG A 142 -25.79 5.75 10.27
N LEU A 143 -25.61 4.64 10.98
CA LEU A 143 -25.87 3.28 10.49
C LEU A 143 -27.14 2.66 11.08
N GLY A 144 -27.71 3.23 12.15
CA GLY A 144 -28.97 2.77 12.75
C GLY A 144 -28.96 1.27 13.08
N ARG A 145 -29.96 0.53 12.57
CA ARG A 145 -30.08 -0.92 12.78
C ARG A 145 -28.99 -1.74 12.08
N THR A 146 -28.38 -1.21 11.03
CA THR A 146 -27.29 -1.87 10.30
C THR A 146 -26.05 -2.03 11.18
N ALA A 147 -25.80 -1.10 12.11
CA ALA A 147 -24.69 -1.21 13.06
C ALA A 147 -24.74 -2.50 13.91
N HIS A 148 -25.95 -2.95 14.28
CA HIS A 148 -26.12 -4.21 15.01
C HIS A 148 -25.88 -5.42 14.12
N LEU A 149 -26.38 -5.40 12.88
CA LEU A 149 -26.17 -6.49 11.92
C LEU A 149 -24.68 -6.75 11.66
N ILE A 150 -23.89 -5.70 11.43
CA ILE A 150 -22.44 -5.83 11.19
C ILE A 150 -21.74 -6.48 12.40
N ARG A 151 -22.15 -6.12 13.61
CA ARG A 151 -21.59 -6.68 14.85
C ARG A 151 -21.98 -8.13 15.06
N ASP A 152 -23.25 -8.46 14.87
CA ASP A 152 -23.75 -9.82 14.95
C ASP A 152 -23.07 -10.71 13.88
N LEU A 153 -22.82 -10.18 12.69
CA LEU A 153 -22.09 -10.85 11.62
C LEU A 153 -20.64 -11.13 12.03
N PHE A 154 -19.86 -10.09 12.38
CA PHE A 154 -18.46 -10.30 12.71
C PHE A 154 -18.28 -11.15 13.98
N GLY A 155 -19.11 -10.94 15.00
CA GLY A 155 -19.11 -11.77 16.20
C GLY A 155 -19.36 -13.25 15.86
N TYR A 156 -20.34 -13.52 15.00
CA TYR A 156 -20.59 -14.87 14.51
C TYR A 156 -19.41 -15.43 13.70
N VAL A 157 -18.84 -14.67 12.76
CA VAL A 157 -17.68 -15.11 11.97
C VAL A 157 -16.51 -15.47 12.89
N ALA A 158 -16.19 -14.62 13.87
CA ALA A 158 -15.11 -14.82 14.83
C ALA A 158 -15.31 -16.08 15.69
N GLU A 159 -16.53 -16.32 16.18
CA GLU A 159 -16.89 -17.54 16.91
C GLU A 159 -16.70 -18.82 16.07
N GLN A 160 -16.93 -18.74 14.75
CA GLN A 160 -16.84 -19.91 13.86
C GLN A 160 -15.42 -20.23 13.40
N ILE A 161 -14.58 -19.22 13.18
CA ILE A 161 -13.20 -19.45 12.70
C ILE A 161 -12.20 -19.59 13.86
N GLY A 162 -12.47 -18.99 15.02
CA GLY A 162 -11.64 -19.04 16.22
C GLY A 162 -10.62 -17.90 16.29
N TYR A 163 -10.59 -17.21 17.43
CA TYR A 163 -9.80 -15.98 17.65
C TYR A 163 -8.28 -16.17 17.47
N ASP A 164 -7.70 -17.30 17.90
CA ASP A 164 -6.26 -17.55 17.79
C ASP A 164 -5.79 -17.57 16.33
N SER A 165 -6.52 -18.29 15.46
CA SER A 165 -6.16 -18.39 14.03
C SER A 165 -6.24 -17.06 13.29
N VAL A 166 -7.14 -16.17 13.73
CA VAL A 166 -7.32 -14.83 13.15
C VAL A 166 -6.13 -13.94 13.47
N LEU A 167 -5.61 -14.05 14.70
CA LEU A 167 -4.48 -13.25 15.14
C LEU A 167 -3.18 -13.67 14.48
N ASP A 168 -2.96 -14.98 14.26
CA ASP A 168 -1.78 -15.45 13.54
C ASP A 168 -1.73 -14.93 12.09
N GLU A 169 -2.83 -15.04 11.34
CA GLU A 169 -2.89 -14.55 9.96
C GLU A 169 -2.80 -13.01 9.90
N LEU A 170 -3.38 -12.30 10.87
CA LEU A 170 -3.22 -10.85 11.00
C LEU A 170 -1.76 -10.46 11.29
N LEU A 171 -1.07 -11.19 12.15
CA LEU A 171 0.33 -10.92 12.45
C LEU A 171 1.21 -11.10 11.23
N GLU A 172 0.99 -12.17 10.46
CA GLU A 172 1.70 -12.39 9.20
C GLU A 172 1.48 -11.22 8.23
N GLU A 173 0.24 -10.71 8.16
CA GLU A 173 -0.12 -9.57 7.33
C GLU A 173 0.55 -8.27 7.80
N ILE A 174 0.53 -7.97 9.11
CA ILE A 174 1.25 -6.82 9.68
C ILE A 174 2.74 -6.91 9.35
N TRP A 175 3.35 -8.08 9.51
CA TRP A 175 4.77 -8.26 9.18
C TRP A 175 5.04 -8.16 7.68
N ARG A 176 4.12 -8.61 6.82
CA ARG A 176 4.19 -8.42 5.37
C ARG A 176 4.23 -6.93 5.01
N VAL A 177 3.35 -6.12 5.57
CA VAL A 177 3.33 -4.66 5.38
C VAL A 177 4.60 -4.03 5.94
N LEU A 178 5.00 -4.36 7.17
CA LEU A 178 6.17 -3.75 7.81
C LEU A 178 7.49 -4.08 7.12
N ARG A 179 7.62 -5.23 6.45
CA ARG A 179 8.83 -5.58 5.65
C ARG A 179 9.08 -4.60 4.51
N GLN A 180 8.03 -3.98 3.98
CA GLN A 180 8.13 -2.99 2.92
C GLN A 180 8.52 -1.59 3.44
N ARG A 181 8.59 -1.39 4.76
CA ARG A 181 8.96 -0.12 5.43
C ARG A 181 8.19 1.09 4.89
N PRO A 182 6.84 1.07 4.96
CA PRO A 182 6.03 2.21 4.54
C PRO A 182 6.29 3.43 5.44
N ILE A 183 6.16 4.64 4.88
CA ILE A 183 6.22 5.89 5.64
C ILE A 183 5.00 6.00 6.57
N GLN A 184 3.82 5.65 6.05
CA GLN A 184 2.57 5.63 6.81
C GLN A 184 2.44 4.32 7.58
N VAL A 185 2.46 4.40 8.90
CA VAL A 185 2.36 3.23 9.80
C VAL A 185 1.23 3.35 10.81
N ASP A 186 0.38 4.38 10.71
CA ASP A 186 -0.63 4.68 11.72
C ASP A 186 -1.70 3.59 11.80
N ASN A 187 -2.11 3.03 10.65
CA ASN A 187 -3.01 1.88 10.62
C ASN A 187 -2.38 0.65 11.31
N VAL A 188 -1.09 0.40 11.08
CA VAL A 188 -0.36 -0.69 11.76
C VAL A 188 -0.27 -0.44 13.26
N LYS A 189 0.09 0.78 13.68
CA LYS A 189 0.13 1.16 15.10
C LYS A 189 -1.24 1.02 15.74
N ALA A 190 -2.31 1.43 15.08
CA ALA A 190 -3.67 1.28 15.57
C ALA A 190 -4.05 -0.20 15.76
N MET A 191 -3.71 -1.07 14.80
CA MET A 191 -3.91 -2.52 14.94
C MET A 191 -3.12 -3.09 16.12
N VAL A 192 -1.82 -2.80 16.23
CA VAL A 192 -0.98 -3.27 17.35
C VAL A 192 -1.49 -2.76 18.69
N THR A 193 -1.91 -1.49 18.77
CA THR A 193 -2.50 -0.89 19.98
C THR A 193 -3.77 -1.62 20.39
N ARG A 194 -4.66 -1.92 19.43
CA ARG A 194 -5.91 -2.65 19.69
C ARG A 194 -5.64 -4.05 20.21
N ILE A 195 -4.68 -4.76 19.63
CA ILE A 195 -4.30 -6.09 20.09
C ILE A 195 -3.66 -6.02 21.50
N ALA A 196 -2.85 -5.00 21.79
CA ALA A 196 -2.25 -4.79 23.11
C ALA A 196 -3.29 -4.60 24.21
N ILE A 197 -4.26 -3.69 23.99
CA ILE A 197 -5.37 -3.45 24.93
C ILE A 197 -6.14 -4.73 25.20
N TYR A 198 -6.34 -5.56 24.17
CA TYR A 198 -7.12 -6.78 24.26
C TYR A 198 -6.41 -7.90 25.04
N ARG A 199 -5.09 -8.05 24.88
CA ARG A 199 -4.30 -9.04 25.61
C ARG A 199 -4.37 -8.85 27.12
N ASP A 200 -4.51 -7.61 27.58
CA ASP A 200 -4.62 -7.29 29.01
C ASP A 200 -6.03 -7.58 29.58
N ASP A 201 -7.00 -8.00 28.76
CA ASP A 201 -8.33 -8.42 29.20
C ASP A 201 -8.32 -9.88 29.74
N PRO A 202 -8.59 -10.09 31.05
CA PRO A 202 -8.54 -11.42 31.67
C PRO A 202 -9.66 -12.37 31.22
N THR A 203 -10.63 -11.90 30.43
CA THR A 203 -11.76 -12.72 29.93
C THR A 203 -11.47 -13.41 28.60
N VAL A 204 -10.30 -13.16 28.03
CA VAL A 204 -9.89 -13.61 26.70
C VAL A 204 -8.70 -14.55 26.81
N ASP A 205 -8.80 -15.74 26.22
CA ASP A 205 -7.67 -16.66 26.06
C ASP A 205 -7.14 -16.55 24.62
N LEU A 206 -5.92 -16.01 24.47
CA LEU A 206 -5.26 -15.77 23.17
C LEU A 206 -4.28 -16.88 22.75
N GLY A 207 -4.29 -18.02 23.46
CA GLY A 207 -3.48 -19.17 23.08
C GLY A 207 -1.96 -18.91 23.05
N THR A 208 -1.24 -19.67 22.21
CA THR A 208 0.25 -19.67 22.14
C THR A 208 0.83 -18.78 21.03
N SER A 209 -0.01 -18.07 20.28
CA SER A 209 0.30 -17.14 19.18
C SER A 209 1.07 -15.85 19.62
N GLY A 210 1.51 -15.79 20.87
CA GLY A 210 1.98 -14.56 21.52
C GLY A 210 3.36 -14.04 21.11
N GLN A 211 4.31 -14.86 20.64
CA GLN A 211 5.71 -14.39 20.51
C GLN A 211 5.90 -13.32 19.42
N GLY A 212 5.24 -13.45 18.26
CA GLY A 212 5.31 -12.47 17.18
C GLY A 212 4.59 -11.17 17.53
N LEU A 213 3.47 -11.28 18.26
CA LEU A 213 2.70 -10.17 18.77
C LEU A 213 3.44 -9.39 19.86
N ASP A 214 4.07 -10.10 20.79
CA ASP A 214 4.86 -9.53 21.88
C ASP A 214 5.92 -8.59 21.34
N ARG A 215 6.60 -8.99 20.26
CA ARG A 215 7.62 -8.16 19.62
C ARG A 215 7.05 -6.83 19.10
N LEU A 216 5.87 -6.83 18.49
CA LEU A 216 5.23 -5.61 17.96
C LEU A 216 4.74 -4.70 19.10
N ILE A 217 4.11 -5.27 20.11
CA ILE A 217 3.64 -4.52 21.29
C ILE A 217 4.84 -3.92 22.04
N THR A 218 5.85 -4.73 22.33
CA THR A 218 7.09 -4.28 22.99
C THR A 218 7.80 -3.20 22.17
N ALA A 219 7.83 -3.30 20.83
CA ALA A 219 8.44 -2.26 19.99
C ALA A 219 7.78 -0.88 20.11
N LEU A 220 6.50 -0.80 20.52
CA LEU A 220 5.79 0.46 20.69
C LEU A 220 5.69 0.91 22.16
N PHE A 221 5.33 0.01 23.07
CA PHE A 221 4.88 0.35 24.43
C PHE A 221 5.85 -0.07 25.54
N GLY A 222 6.75 -1.02 25.28
CA GLY A 222 7.59 -1.64 26.33
C GLY A 222 9.02 -1.91 25.91
N THR A 223 9.58 -1.06 25.04
CA THR A 223 10.76 -1.37 24.21
C THR A 223 12.02 -1.66 25.02
N THR A 224 12.15 -1.03 26.17
CA THR A 224 13.33 -1.09 27.04
C THR A 224 12.91 -1.28 28.50
N GLU A 225 13.88 -1.54 29.39
CA GLU A 225 13.58 -1.78 30.81
C GLU A 225 12.86 -0.57 31.44
N ALA A 226 13.27 0.64 31.10
CA ALA A 226 12.72 1.84 31.73
C ALA A 226 11.34 2.25 31.22
N CYS A 227 10.83 1.65 30.16
CA CYS A 227 9.44 1.81 29.72
C CYS A 227 8.65 0.50 29.63
N ARG A 228 9.15 -0.61 30.17
CA ARG A 228 8.58 -1.96 29.98
C ARG A 228 7.08 -2.03 30.29
N GLU A 229 6.64 -1.29 31.30
CA GLU A 229 5.26 -1.27 31.79
C GLU A 229 4.40 -0.14 31.19
N ASP A 230 4.87 0.53 30.13
CA ASP A 230 4.23 1.68 29.49
C ASP A 230 3.91 2.84 30.48
N PRO A 231 4.93 3.44 31.15
CA PRO A 231 4.73 4.37 32.26
C PRO A 231 4.25 5.78 31.85
N GLY A 232 4.14 6.07 30.56
CA GLY A 232 3.92 7.41 30.00
C GLY A 232 5.21 8.22 29.81
N VAL A 233 5.23 9.10 28.80
CA VAL A 233 6.43 9.83 28.36
C VAL A 233 7.05 10.73 29.43
N ASP A 234 6.24 11.32 30.31
CA ASP A 234 6.72 12.19 31.39
C ASP A 234 7.48 11.42 32.48
N VAL A 235 6.95 10.25 32.85
CA VAL A 235 7.59 9.34 33.83
C VAL A 235 8.86 8.77 33.22
N TYR A 236 8.81 8.35 31.96
CA TYR A 236 9.99 7.89 31.23
C TYR A 236 11.09 8.95 31.18
N ARG A 237 10.77 10.21 30.84
CA ARG A 237 11.73 11.32 30.85
C ARG A 237 12.37 11.53 32.23
N SER A 238 11.60 11.39 33.30
CA SER A 238 12.11 11.49 34.67
C SER A 238 13.08 10.36 35.02
N ARG A 239 12.89 9.16 34.46
CA ARG A 239 13.82 8.02 34.61
C ARG A 239 15.13 8.28 33.87
N LEU A 240 15.08 8.83 32.65
CA LEU A 240 16.29 9.19 31.89
C LEU A 240 17.20 10.16 32.66
N ALA A 241 16.62 11.08 33.43
CA ALA A 241 17.35 12.08 34.21
C ALA A 241 18.25 11.51 35.32
N VAL A 242 17.96 10.29 35.80
CA VAL A 242 18.71 9.63 36.88
C VAL A 242 19.59 8.48 36.37
N MET A 243 19.56 8.18 35.08
CA MET A 243 20.39 7.14 34.47
C MET A 243 21.84 7.59 34.33
N ASP A 244 22.76 6.64 34.50
CA ASP A 244 24.15 6.84 34.13
C ASP A 244 24.36 6.65 32.61
N SER A 245 25.60 6.86 32.15
CA SER A 245 25.92 6.77 30.73
C SER A 245 25.77 5.36 30.16
N GLU A 246 25.96 4.31 30.97
CA GLU A 246 25.85 2.91 30.52
C GLU A 246 24.37 2.54 30.34
N ALA A 247 23.52 2.91 31.30
CA ALA A 247 22.07 2.74 31.22
C ALA A 247 21.47 3.50 30.01
N LEU A 248 21.90 4.74 29.76
CA LEU A 248 21.46 5.49 28.57
C LEU A 248 21.88 4.82 27.26
N GLN A 249 23.09 4.26 27.19
CA GLN A 249 23.52 3.50 26.00
C GLN A 249 22.73 2.20 25.82
N PHE A 250 22.37 1.53 26.91
CA PHE A 250 21.56 0.33 26.87
C PHE A 250 20.15 0.63 26.34
N GLU A 251 19.52 1.69 26.86
CA GLU A 251 18.23 2.19 26.37
C GLU A 251 18.31 2.54 24.87
N ALA A 252 19.30 3.33 24.48
CA ALA A 252 19.53 3.73 23.09
C ALA A 252 19.62 2.53 22.14
N ARG A 253 20.42 1.51 22.48
CA ARG A 253 20.55 0.29 21.66
C ARG A 253 19.26 -0.52 21.60
N GLY A 254 18.49 -0.55 22.68
CA GLY A 254 17.20 -1.24 22.73
C GLY A 254 16.20 -0.62 21.74
N PHE A 255 16.06 0.71 21.76
CA PHE A 255 15.20 1.42 20.81
C PHE A 255 15.69 1.30 19.37
N ALA A 256 16.99 1.46 19.13
CA ALA A 256 17.57 1.30 17.80
C ALA A 256 17.25 -0.08 17.21
N ARG A 257 17.45 -1.14 18.00
CA ARG A 257 17.16 -2.51 17.58
C ARG A 257 15.68 -2.69 17.26
N ALA A 258 14.78 -2.28 18.15
CA ALA A 258 13.34 -2.42 17.92
C ALA A 258 12.88 -1.65 16.68
N MET A 259 13.40 -0.43 16.48
CA MET A 259 13.13 0.39 15.31
C MET A 259 13.60 -0.28 14.01
N HIS A 260 14.83 -0.78 13.95
CA HIS A 260 15.35 -1.41 12.73
C HIS A 260 14.74 -2.79 12.46
N ASP A 261 14.39 -3.53 13.50
CA ASP A 261 13.75 -4.84 13.40
C ASP A 261 12.32 -4.71 12.85
N THR A 262 11.54 -3.79 13.39
CA THR A 262 10.10 -3.67 13.10
C THR A 262 9.76 -2.60 12.07
N GLY A 263 10.62 -1.60 11.88
CA GLY A 263 10.28 -0.37 11.16
C GLY A 263 9.36 0.57 11.95
N LEU A 264 8.91 0.19 13.15
CA LEU A 264 8.06 1.01 14.02
C LEU A 264 8.91 1.79 15.02
N VAL A 265 8.57 3.06 15.22
CA VAL A 265 9.22 3.88 16.24
C VAL A 265 8.30 4.15 17.42
N SER A 266 8.75 3.76 18.61
CA SER A 266 8.08 4.06 19.88
C SER A 266 8.10 5.57 20.20
N PRO A 267 7.02 6.13 20.75
CA PRO A 267 7.01 7.47 21.33
C PRO A 267 8.08 7.70 22.42
N TYR A 268 8.47 6.65 23.15
CA TYR A 268 9.57 6.70 24.12
C TYR A 268 10.92 6.93 23.45
N HIS A 269 11.12 6.42 22.23
CA HIS A 269 12.34 6.68 21.46
C HIS A 269 12.46 8.16 21.12
N ALA A 270 11.35 8.81 20.74
CA ALA A 270 11.34 10.27 20.52
C ALA A 270 11.73 11.04 21.79
N THR A 271 11.22 10.61 22.94
CA THR A 271 11.54 11.22 24.25
C THR A 271 13.03 11.04 24.59
N LEU A 272 13.59 9.84 24.38
CA LEU A 272 15.02 9.57 24.55
C LEU A 272 15.86 10.44 23.63
N MET A 273 15.53 10.50 22.33
CA MET A 273 16.29 11.26 21.34
C MET A 273 16.37 12.76 21.67
N ARG A 274 15.25 13.36 22.09
CA ARG A 274 15.25 14.76 22.56
C ARG A 274 16.12 14.93 23.81
N TYR A 275 15.99 14.01 24.78
CA TYR A 275 16.80 14.06 26.00
C TYR A 275 18.31 13.96 25.70
N LEU A 276 18.71 13.09 24.77
CA LEU A 276 20.10 12.92 24.34
C LEU A 276 20.64 14.17 23.64
N VAL A 277 19.86 14.84 22.79
CA VAL A 277 20.28 16.13 22.19
C VAL A 277 20.53 17.19 23.26
N GLU A 278 19.69 17.25 24.29
CA GLU A 278 19.82 18.23 25.39
C GLU A 278 20.99 17.93 26.35
N HIS A 279 21.29 16.64 26.62
CA HIS A 279 22.16 16.26 27.74
C HIS A 279 23.38 15.41 27.35
N ASN A 280 23.31 14.61 26.28
CA ASN A 280 24.39 13.69 25.89
C ASN A 280 24.33 13.28 24.40
N SER A 281 24.78 14.18 23.52
CA SER A 281 24.71 13.96 22.07
C SER A 281 25.64 12.86 21.55
N TYR A 282 26.58 12.35 22.36
CA TYR A 282 27.52 11.31 21.93
C TYR A 282 26.85 9.95 21.69
N VAL A 283 25.68 9.72 22.29
CA VAL A 283 24.92 8.44 22.20
C VAL A 283 23.92 8.45 21.04
N LEU A 284 23.82 9.55 20.27
CA LEU A 284 22.86 9.66 19.17
C LEU A 284 23.09 8.61 18.08
N ALA A 285 24.34 8.23 17.81
CA ALA A 285 24.66 7.20 16.84
C ALA A 285 24.11 5.82 17.26
N GLU A 286 24.25 5.48 18.54
CA GLU A 286 23.71 4.25 19.12
C GLU A 286 22.19 4.25 19.14
N ALA A 287 21.56 5.39 19.48
CA ALA A 287 20.10 5.51 19.54
C ALA A 287 19.44 5.38 18.16
N LEU A 288 20.07 5.91 17.12
CA LEU A 288 19.61 5.75 15.73
C LEU A 288 20.03 4.41 15.10
N GLY A 289 20.94 3.66 15.74
CA GLY A 289 21.47 2.40 15.21
C GLY A 289 22.31 2.58 13.94
N LEU A 290 23.07 3.67 13.82
CA LEU A 290 23.76 4.04 12.59
C LEU A 290 24.91 3.08 12.24
N SER A 291 25.05 2.82 10.95
CA SER A 291 26.22 2.18 10.34
C SER A 291 27.44 3.10 10.39
N ASP A 292 28.59 2.61 9.92
CA ASP A 292 29.80 3.43 9.80
C ASP A 292 29.60 4.66 8.89
N THR A 293 28.81 4.52 7.82
CA THR A 293 28.44 5.62 6.94
C THR A 293 27.63 6.67 7.70
N GLY A 294 26.56 6.25 8.40
CA GLY A 294 25.72 7.15 9.18
C GLY A 294 26.46 7.81 10.33
N ARG A 295 27.35 7.08 11.02
CA ARG A 295 28.23 7.63 12.06
C ARG A 295 29.13 8.73 11.53
N THR A 296 29.77 8.50 10.37
CA THR A 296 30.62 9.51 9.73
C THR A 296 29.79 10.72 9.29
N CYS A 297 28.58 10.48 8.78
CA CYS A 297 27.63 11.52 8.37
C CYS A 297 27.23 12.40 9.55
N LEU A 298 26.85 11.78 10.67
CA LEU A 298 26.53 12.46 11.94
C LEU A 298 27.72 13.26 12.49
N GLN A 299 28.92 12.69 12.46
CA GLN A 299 30.14 13.38 12.91
C GLN A 299 30.48 14.60 12.06
N ARG A 300 30.19 14.56 10.76
CA ARG A 300 30.42 15.67 9.85
C ARG A 300 29.39 16.79 9.99
N TYR A 301 28.13 16.45 10.28
CA TYR A 301 27.01 17.40 10.34
C TYR A 301 26.25 17.39 11.69
N PRO A 302 26.93 17.45 12.84
CA PRO A 302 26.29 17.25 14.14
C PRO A 302 25.25 18.33 14.45
N GLU A 303 25.54 19.59 14.13
CA GLU A 303 24.63 20.72 14.36
C GLU A 303 23.32 20.58 13.57
N LEU A 304 23.41 20.16 12.31
CA LEU A 304 22.21 19.94 11.48
C LEU A 304 21.36 18.81 12.07
N VAL A 305 21.97 17.68 12.39
CA VAL A 305 21.20 16.52 12.91
C VAL A 305 20.55 16.85 14.25
N GLN A 306 21.27 17.48 15.18
CA GLN A 306 20.69 17.92 16.45
C GLN A 306 19.56 18.92 16.26
N ARG A 307 19.67 19.82 15.28
CA ARG A 307 18.60 20.77 14.94
C ARG A 307 17.39 20.05 14.35
N LEU A 308 17.59 19.13 13.42
CA LEU A 308 16.50 18.32 12.85
C LEU A 308 15.75 17.57 13.95
N VAL A 309 16.46 16.88 14.86
CA VAL A 309 15.83 16.19 16.00
C VAL A 309 15.03 17.15 16.87
N SER A 310 15.63 18.31 17.19
CA SER A 310 14.98 19.30 18.06
C SER A 310 13.67 19.83 17.48
N GLU A 311 13.63 20.01 16.15
CA GLU A 311 12.50 20.62 15.42
C GLU A 311 11.46 19.60 14.95
N THR A 312 11.78 18.32 14.80
CA THR A 312 10.85 17.33 14.22
C THR A 312 10.48 16.18 15.14
N VAL A 313 11.29 15.86 16.15
CA VAL A 313 11.09 14.63 16.92
C VAL A 313 10.19 14.92 18.11
N TYR A 314 8.94 14.46 18.02
CA TYR A 314 7.94 14.45 19.09
C TYR A 314 7.32 13.06 19.21
N PRO A 315 6.68 12.69 20.33
CA PRO A 315 5.92 11.44 20.46
C PRO A 315 5.00 11.16 19.26
N GLU A 316 4.28 12.16 18.77
CA GLU A 316 3.33 12.08 17.64
C GLU A 316 4.01 11.96 16.27
N THR A 317 5.30 12.28 16.18
CA THR A 317 6.09 12.25 14.94
C THR A 317 7.30 11.34 15.07
N ALA A 318 7.31 10.43 16.05
CA ALA A 318 8.44 9.58 16.38
C ALA A 318 8.95 8.79 15.16
N GLN A 319 8.05 8.45 14.24
CA GLN A 319 8.38 7.72 13.01
C GLN A 319 9.47 8.40 12.15
N CYS A 320 9.61 9.72 12.21
CA CYS A 320 10.66 10.43 11.47
C CYS A 320 12.09 10.04 11.88
N LEU A 321 12.28 9.44 13.05
CA LEU A 321 13.59 8.92 13.49
C LEU A 321 14.10 7.80 12.61
N TYR A 322 13.22 6.94 12.11
CA TYR A 322 13.63 5.87 11.20
C TYR A 322 14.06 6.45 9.85
N GLY A 323 13.31 7.43 9.33
CA GLY A 323 13.72 8.23 8.17
C GLY A 323 15.07 8.92 8.37
N LEU A 324 15.28 9.56 9.51
CA LEU A 324 16.54 10.22 9.84
C LEU A 324 17.71 9.23 9.90
N ALA A 325 17.53 8.06 10.50
CA ALA A 325 18.56 7.02 10.55
C ALA A 325 18.98 6.59 9.14
N LEU A 326 18.00 6.28 8.28
CA LEU A 326 18.25 5.84 6.90
C LEU A 326 18.81 6.94 6.01
N LEU A 327 18.38 8.20 6.17
CA LEU A 327 18.97 9.36 5.49
C LEU A 327 20.48 9.46 5.77
N LEU A 328 20.88 9.27 7.03
CA LEU A 328 22.28 9.31 7.44
C LEU A 328 23.06 8.11 6.89
N ASP A 329 22.50 6.90 6.98
CA ASP A 329 23.15 5.67 6.51
C ASP A 329 23.29 5.59 4.98
N ARG A 330 22.35 6.20 4.24
CA ARG A 330 22.46 6.39 2.78
C ARG A 330 23.55 7.38 2.39
N GLY A 331 24.03 8.21 3.33
CA GLY A 331 25.01 9.26 3.05
C GLY A 331 24.45 10.43 2.25
N THR A 332 23.13 10.63 2.22
CA THR A 332 22.45 11.67 1.42
C THR A 332 22.96 13.08 1.75
N LEU A 333 23.42 13.34 2.99
CA LEU A 333 23.98 14.65 3.37
C LEU A 333 25.35 14.95 2.73
N TYR A 334 26.00 13.99 2.07
CA TYR A 334 27.23 14.25 1.33
C TYR A 334 26.99 14.92 -0.02
N GLU A 335 25.76 14.88 -0.53
CA GLU A 335 25.37 15.64 -1.70
C GLU A 335 25.42 17.15 -1.38
N PRO A 336 26.24 17.94 -2.08
CA PRO A 336 26.46 19.35 -1.76
C PRO A 336 25.19 20.21 -1.56
N PRO A 337 24.11 20.06 -2.35
CA PRO A 337 22.92 20.90 -2.19
C PRO A 337 22.00 20.48 -1.03
N VAL A 338 22.13 19.26 -0.48
CA VAL A 338 21.17 18.72 0.50
C VAL A 338 21.26 19.43 1.84
N VAL A 339 22.45 19.58 2.42
CA VAL A 339 22.65 20.24 3.73
C VAL A 339 22.12 21.68 3.77
N PRO A 340 22.49 22.60 2.85
CA PRO A 340 21.92 23.95 2.84
C PRO A 340 20.42 23.95 2.57
N SER A 341 19.91 23.01 1.78
CA SER A 341 18.47 22.86 1.54
C SER A 341 17.72 22.46 2.81
N LEU A 342 18.26 21.54 3.63
CA LEU A 342 17.65 21.16 4.91
C LEU A 342 17.64 22.32 5.92
N TRP A 343 18.70 23.14 5.98
CA TRP A 343 18.70 24.37 6.78
C TRP A 343 17.62 25.36 6.33
N ARG A 344 17.37 25.44 5.02
CA ARG A 344 16.24 26.20 4.46
C ARG A 344 14.91 25.60 4.87
N GLN A 345 14.75 24.26 4.87
CA GLN A 345 13.52 23.61 5.36
C GLN A 345 13.26 23.90 6.84
N ILE A 346 14.29 23.84 7.69
CA ILE A 346 14.19 24.19 9.12
C ILE A 346 13.68 25.63 9.31
N SER A 347 14.07 26.54 8.41
CA SER A 347 13.69 27.96 8.50
C SER A 347 12.40 28.30 7.74
N LEU A 348 11.80 27.31 7.06
CA LEU A 348 10.67 27.51 6.15
C LEU A 348 9.44 27.97 6.92
N LYS A 349 8.74 28.96 6.37
CA LYS A 349 7.44 29.42 6.86
C LYS A 349 6.37 28.97 5.88
N LEU A 350 5.41 28.20 6.38
CA LEU A 350 4.29 27.74 5.57
C LEU A 350 3.35 28.90 5.28
N SER A 351 2.76 28.90 4.09
CA SER A 351 1.65 29.81 3.78
C SER A 351 0.48 29.54 4.74
N PRO A 352 -0.38 30.53 5.01
CA PRO A 352 -1.53 30.34 5.91
C PRO A 352 -2.43 29.17 5.49
N LYS A 353 -2.64 28.99 4.18
CA LYS A 353 -3.46 27.91 3.62
C LYS A 353 -2.83 26.54 3.83
N VAL A 354 -1.52 26.41 3.60
CA VAL A 354 -0.79 25.15 3.85
C VAL A 354 -0.79 24.82 5.34
N ARG A 355 -0.60 25.82 6.21
CA ARG A 355 -0.67 25.64 7.66
C ARG A 355 -2.04 25.12 8.10
N GLU A 356 -3.13 25.72 7.60
CA GLU A 356 -4.50 25.27 7.86
C GLU A 356 -4.72 23.82 7.39
N LYS A 357 -4.28 23.49 6.18
CA LYS A 357 -4.38 22.13 5.63
C LYS A 357 -3.71 21.09 6.53
N MET A 358 -2.50 21.37 7.01
CA MET A 358 -1.76 20.48 7.91
C MET A 358 -2.46 20.31 9.26
N LEU A 359 -3.04 21.39 9.81
CA LEU A 359 -3.77 21.35 11.07
C LEU A 359 -5.06 20.52 10.96
N VAL A 360 -5.78 20.64 9.85
CA VAL A 360 -6.99 19.84 9.59
C VAL A 360 -6.65 18.36 9.45
N ALA A 361 -5.59 18.04 8.71
CA ALA A 361 -5.22 16.64 8.45
C ALA A 361 -4.62 15.94 9.67
N PHE A 362 -3.79 16.64 10.46
CA PHE A 362 -2.96 15.99 11.48
C PHE A 362 -3.10 16.55 12.89
N GLY A 363 -3.94 17.56 13.09
CA GLY A 363 -4.16 18.19 14.38
C GLY A 363 -3.10 19.23 14.78
N PRO A 364 -3.25 19.84 15.97
CA PRO A 364 -2.51 21.03 16.37
C PRO A 364 -1.10 20.79 16.91
N GLY A 365 -0.72 19.55 17.21
CA GLY A 365 0.58 19.23 17.83
C GLY A 365 1.24 18.01 17.20
N PRO A 366 2.54 18.05 16.84
CA PRO A 366 3.41 19.24 16.83
C PRO A 366 3.00 20.26 15.76
N ASP A 367 3.69 21.41 15.75
CA ASP A 367 3.46 22.49 14.77
C ASP A 367 3.53 21.96 13.32
N PRO A 368 2.73 22.52 12.40
CA PRO A 368 2.72 22.13 10.98
C PRO A 368 4.10 22.08 10.31
N GLU A 369 4.99 23.03 10.61
CA GLU A 369 6.37 23.07 10.11
C GLU A 369 7.17 21.85 10.57
N SER A 370 7.10 21.53 11.86
CA SER A 370 7.73 20.35 12.46
C SER A 370 7.23 19.06 11.83
N ARG A 371 5.92 18.99 11.58
CA ARG A 371 5.28 17.82 10.96
C ARG A 371 5.70 17.63 9.51
N LEU A 372 5.69 18.70 8.72
CA LEU A 372 6.15 18.65 7.33
C LEU A 372 7.62 18.25 7.24
N LEU A 373 8.48 18.85 8.08
CA LEU A 373 9.90 18.52 8.12
C LEU A 373 10.13 17.07 8.58
N GLY A 374 9.37 16.56 9.56
CA GLY A 374 9.42 15.16 9.98
C GLY A 374 9.01 14.19 8.86
N GLY A 375 7.93 14.50 8.13
CA GLY A 375 7.51 13.73 6.95
C GLY A 375 8.56 13.73 5.84
N LEU A 376 9.25 14.86 5.64
CA LEU A 376 10.33 14.98 4.68
C LEU A 376 11.56 14.14 5.03
N LEU A 377 11.92 14.05 6.31
CA LEU A 377 12.96 13.12 6.77
C LEU A 377 12.55 11.66 6.53
N SER A 378 11.29 11.31 6.78
CA SER A 378 10.76 9.98 6.46
C SER A 378 10.86 9.65 4.98
N MET A 379 10.47 10.57 4.09
CA MET A 379 10.51 10.38 2.64
C MET A 379 11.93 10.28 2.09
N LEU A 380 12.84 11.15 2.52
CA LEU A 380 14.24 11.10 2.10
C LEU A 380 14.97 9.85 2.64
N GLY A 381 14.60 9.38 3.83
CA GLY A 381 15.15 8.14 4.39
C GLY A 381 14.56 6.87 3.79
N GLN A 382 13.28 6.89 3.44
CA GLN A 382 12.50 5.76 2.92
C GLN A 382 11.84 6.12 1.58
N PRO A 383 12.62 6.33 0.51
CA PRO A 383 12.07 6.77 -0.78
C PRO A 383 11.01 5.80 -1.31
N LEU A 384 11.20 4.49 -1.12
CA LEU A 384 10.28 3.45 -1.55
C LEU A 384 9.13 3.17 -0.56
N GLY A 385 9.03 3.95 0.53
CA GLY A 385 7.94 3.84 1.51
C GLY A 385 6.77 4.78 1.22
N VAL A 386 6.82 5.54 0.12
CA VAL A 386 5.75 6.47 -0.30
C VAL A 386 4.53 5.68 -0.78
N GLY A 387 3.37 6.06 -0.29
CA GLY A 387 2.09 5.44 -0.65
C GLY A 387 1.15 6.41 -1.33
N GLN A 388 0.38 5.95 -2.32
CA GLN A 388 -0.71 6.74 -2.91
C GLN A 388 -2.00 6.72 -2.07
N GLY A 389 -2.10 5.83 -1.08
CA GLY A 389 -3.35 5.58 -0.34
C GLY A 389 -4.47 5.10 -1.27
N ASP A 390 -5.71 5.47 -0.97
CA ASP A 390 -6.87 5.19 -1.81
C ASP A 390 -7.03 6.20 -2.97
N ASN A 391 -5.97 6.95 -3.31
CA ASN A 391 -6.02 8.04 -4.27
C ASN A 391 -5.44 7.61 -5.63
N PRO A 392 -6.08 7.96 -6.77
CA PRO A 392 -5.60 7.61 -8.11
C PRO A 392 -4.42 8.51 -8.55
N THR A 393 -3.33 8.51 -7.78
CA THR A 393 -2.23 9.48 -7.88
C THR A 393 -0.86 8.81 -8.04
N CYS A 394 -0.83 7.59 -8.58
CA CYS A 394 0.36 6.75 -8.78
C CYS A 394 1.54 7.48 -9.42
N GLN A 395 1.27 8.37 -10.39
CA GLN A 395 2.30 9.17 -11.07
C GLN A 395 3.02 10.11 -10.10
N SER A 396 2.27 10.81 -9.26
CA SER A 396 2.83 11.73 -8.27
C SER A 396 3.59 10.98 -7.19
N ALA A 397 3.03 9.89 -6.65
CA ALA A 397 3.70 9.05 -5.66
C ALA A 397 5.03 8.47 -6.20
N ARG A 398 5.03 8.01 -7.47
CA ARG A 398 6.23 7.55 -8.16
C ARG A 398 7.27 8.65 -8.33
N ALA A 399 6.86 9.85 -8.75
CA ALA A 399 7.75 10.99 -8.88
C ALA A 399 8.41 11.35 -7.54
N LEU A 400 7.65 11.43 -6.45
CA LEU A 400 8.16 11.70 -5.10
C LEU A 400 9.18 10.64 -4.66
N SER A 401 8.88 9.35 -4.86
CA SER A 401 9.79 8.24 -4.57
C SER A 401 11.09 8.33 -5.38
N MET A 402 10.98 8.56 -6.69
CA MET A 402 12.13 8.67 -7.58
C MET A 402 12.99 9.91 -7.28
N TRP A 403 12.40 11.05 -6.92
CA TRP A 403 13.15 12.23 -6.51
C TRP A 403 13.84 12.01 -5.16
N ALA A 404 13.15 11.44 -4.16
CA ALA A 404 13.78 11.09 -2.89
C ALA A 404 14.94 10.07 -3.05
N TYR A 405 14.90 9.26 -4.10
CA TYR A 405 15.92 8.27 -4.41
C TYR A 405 17.11 8.87 -5.19
N ASN A 406 16.85 9.59 -6.29
CA ASN A 406 17.88 10.05 -7.25
C ASN A 406 18.26 11.54 -7.13
N ASP A 407 17.33 12.40 -6.72
CA ASP A 407 17.45 13.86 -6.83
C ASP A 407 16.81 14.54 -5.60
N PRO A 408 17.37 14.30 -4.40
CA PRO A 408 16.76 14.73 -3.15
C PRO A 408 16.71 16.25 -3.01
N ASP A 409 17.62 17.00 -3.63
CA ASP A 409 17.57 18.46 -3.63
C ASP A 409 16.46 19.01 -4.52
N TYR A 410 16.12 18.35 -5.64
CA TYR A 410 14.92 18.69 -6.40
C TYR A 410 13.65 18.48 -5.55
N LEU A 411 13.50 17.35 -4.85
CA LEU A 411 12.38 17.14 -3.92
C LEU A 411 12.31 18.24 -2.85
N LEU A 412 13.46 18.57 -2.24
CA LEU A 412 13.55 19.64 -1.25
C LEU A 412 13.10 20.99 -1.83
N GLN A 413 13.45 21.30 -3.09
CA GLN A 413 13.02 22.51 -3.76
C GLN A 413 11.51 22.54 -4.02
N MET A 414 10.93 21.41 -4.45
CA MET A 414 9.49 21.27 -4.69
C MET A 414 8.67 21.53 -3.41
N VAL A 415 9.13 21.00 -2.27
CA VAL A 415 8.51 21.26 -0.96
C VAL A 415 8.51 22.75 -0.63
N VAL A 416 9.61 23.48 -0.90
CA VAL A 416 9.67 24.93 -0.62
C VAL A 416 8.63 25.69 -1.43
N TRP A 417 8.53 25.42 -2.74
CA TRP A 417 7.56 26.10 -3.60
C TRP A 417 6.13 25.83 -3.15
N ALA A 418 5.75 24.57 -2.96
CA ALA A 418 4.41 24.23 -2.51
C ALA A 418 4.09 24.80 -1.12
N ALA A 419 5.01 24.69 -0.17
CA ALA A 419 4.78 25.11 1.21
C ALA A 419 4.70 26.64 1.37
N ARG A 420 5.58 27.39 0.69
CA ARG A 420 5.66 28.85 0.81
C ARG A 420 4.71 29.55 -0.14
N ASP A 421 4.65 29.09 -1.39
CA ASP A 421 3.98 29.78 -2.48
C ASP A 421 2.58 29.21 -2.78
N ASP A 422 2.25 28.02 -2.26
CA ASP A 422 1.04 27.26 -2.65
C ASP A 422 0.94 27.10 -4.18
N GLU A 423 2.11 26.98 -4.82
CA GLU A 423 2.28 26.90 -6.26
C GLU A 423 3.53 26.09 -6.58
N ILE A 424 3.47 25.35 -7.68
CA ILE A 424 4.60 24.67 -8.30
C ILE A 424 4.54 25.01 -9.78
N VAL A 425 5.69 25.40 -10.34
CA VAL A 425 5.87 25.62 -11.77
C VAL A 425 6.87 24.60 -12.31
N MET A 426 6.41 23.70 -13.16
CA MET A 426 7.26 22.77 -13.92
C MET A 426 7.29 23.17 -15.39
N HIS A 427 8.25 22.64 -16.15
CA HIS A 427 8.31 22.86 -17.59
C HIS A 427 7.89 21.59 -18.32
N PHE A 428 7.20 21.76 -19.44
CA PHE A 428 6.92 20.71 -20.40
C PHE A 428 7.37 21.20 -21.77
N GLU A 429 8.42 20.59 -22.31
CA GLU A 429 9.02 20.95 -23.60
C GLU A 429 9.42 22.44 -23.66
N GLY A 430 10.01 22.93 -22.56
CA GLY A 430 10.46 24.31 -22.41
C GLY A 430 9.37 25.34 -22.13
N ARG A 431 8.09 24.93 -22.00
CA ARG A 431 6.99 25.83 -21.65
C ARG A 431 6.57 25.63 -20.19
N PRO A 432 6.40 26.70 -19.40
CA PRO A 432 5.97 26.57 -18.02
C PRO A 432 4.53 26.05 -17.92
N ILE A 433 4.29 25.29 -16.86
CA ILE A 433 2.99 24.84 -16.36
C ILE A 433 2.95 25.19 -14.89
N SER A 434 2.03 26.07 -14.50
CA SER A 434 1.71 26.30 -13.10
C SER A 434 0.63 25.32 -12.63
N SER A 435 0.79 24.78 -11.42
CA SER A 435 -0.25 24.01 -10.75
C SER A 435 -1.47 24.85 -10.40
N THR A 436 -1.37 26.17 -10.25
CA THR A 436 -2.52 27.05 -9.92
C THR A 436 -3.39 27.37 -11.13
N ASP A 437 -2.79 27.51 -12.31
CA ASP A 437 -3.47 27.79 -13.59
C ASP A 437 -4.14 26.56 -14.21
N SER A 438 -3.73 25.37 -13.78
CA SER A 438 -4.19 24.09 -14.33
C SER A 438 -5.54 23.71 -13.73
N VAL A 439 -6.58 23.62 -14.58
CA VAL A 439 -7.98 23.37 -14.18
C VAL A 439 -8.27 21.88 -13.93
N GLY A 440 -7.43 20.97 -14.43
CA GLY A 440 -7.60 19.51 -14.32
C GLY A 440 -6.84 18.89 -13.15
N GLY A 441 -7.25 17.68 -12.73
CA GLY A 441 -6.65 16.84 -11.70
C GLY A 441 -7.57 15.65 -11.43
N VAL A 442 -7.02 14.46 -11.18
CA VAL A 442 -7.80 13.24 -10.87
C VAL A 442 -8.28 13.27 -9.42
N ALA A 443 -7.56 13.94 -8.53
CA ALA A 443 -7.98 14.15 -7.15
C ALA A 443 -9.13 15.17 -7.08
N THR A 444 -10.38 14.69 -7.07
CA THR A 444 -11.59 15.53 -6.94
C THR A 444 -11.90 15.93 -5.50
N THR A 445 -11.25 15.28 -4.53
CA THR A 445 -11.31 15.56 -3.09
C THR A 445 -9.90 15.63 -2.52
N ASP A 446 -9.70 16.35 -1.41
CA ASP A 446 -8.42 16.35 -0.70
C ASP A 446 -8.03 14.90 -0.35
N PRO A 447 -6.82 14.44 -0.72
CA PRO A 447 -6.39 13.10 -0.43
C PRO A 447 -6.44 12.80 1.08
N ILE A 448 -7.05 11.68 1.43
CA ILE A 448 -7.03 11.12 2.79
C ILE A 448 -5.94 10.03 2.82
N ASP A 449 -5.33 9.81 3.98
CA ASP A 449 -4.32 8.75 4.21
C ASP A 449 -2.99 8.93 3.45
N LEU A 450 -2.49 10.17 3.39
CA LEU A 450 -1.17 10.51 2.82
C LEU A 450 -0.23 11.04 3.90
N ASP A 451 1.07 10.79 3.71
CA ASP A 451 2.11 11.43 4.52
C ASP A 451 2.14 12.96 4.32
N PRO A 452 2.71 13.75 5.26
CA PRO A 452 2.68 15.20 5.18
C PRO A 452 3.26 15.79 3.88
N VAL A 453 4.28 15.16 3.29
CA VAL A 453 4.89 15.66 2.04
C VAL A 453 4.00 15.33 0.85
N SER A 454 3.46 14.10 0.79
CA SER A 454 2.52 13.71 -0.26
C SER A 454 1.22 14.52 -0.19
N LEU A 455 0.66 14.76 1.00
CA LEU A 455 -0.52 15.62 1.20
C LEU A 455 -0.31 17.03 0.65
N LEU A 456 0.92 17.56 0.79
CA LEU A 456 1.30 18.86 0.25
C LEU A 456 1.47 18.80 -1.27
N LEU A 457 2.29 17.89 -1.79
CA LEU A 457 2.77 17.93 -3.17
C LEU A 457 1.82 17.29 -4.18
N VAL A 458 1.16 16.17 -3.85
CA VAL A 458 0.35 15.40 -4.78
C VAL A 458 -0.71 16.26 -5.51
N PRO A 459 -1.48 17.15 -4.83
CA PRO A 459 -2.46 17.99 -5.53
C PRO A 459 -1.85 19.00 -6.51
N HIS A 460 -0.60 19.42 -6.34
CA HIS A 460 0.07 20.28 -7.33
C HIS A 460 0.59 19.46 -8.50
N LEU A 461 1.21 18.32 -8.20
CA LEU A 461 1.80 17.42 -9.18
C LEU A 461 0.73 16.80 -10.09
N ASP A 462 -0.41 16.42 -9.54
CA ASP A 462 -1.53 15.86 -10.30
C ASP A 462 -2.12 16.87 -11.29
N ARG A 463 -2.24 18.14 -10.88
CA ARG A 463 -2.69 19.22 -11.77
C ARG A 463 -1.70 19.47 -12.92
N ILE A 464 -0.40 19.47 -12.61
CA ILE A 464 0.66 19.61 -13.62
C ILE A 464 0.66 18.43 -14.58
N TYR A 465 0.56 17.21 -14.06
CA TYR A 465 0.50 15.98 -14.85
C TYR A 465 -0.70 15.99 -15.80
N ALA A 466 -1.89 16.32 -15.29
CA ALA A 466 -3.11 16.43 -16.09
C ALA A 466 -2.95 17.47 -17.23
N GLU A 467 -2.30 18.60 -16.95
CA GLU A 467 -2.01 19.61 -17.96
C GLU A 467 -0.98 19.13 -19.01
N MET A 468 0.05 18.38 -18.61
CA MET A 468 0.99 17.76 -19.55
C MET A 468 0.26 16.77 -20.48
N VAL A 469 -0.58 15.89 -19.92
CA VAL A 469 -1.40 14.96 -20.71
C VAL A 469 -2.35 15.71 -21.65
N ARG A 470 -3.01 16.78 -21.17
CA ARG A 470 -3.91 17.60 -22.00
C ARG A 470 -3.18 18.22 -23.19
N ARG A 471 -1.92 18.64 -23.04
CA ARG A 471 -1.09 19.18 -24.13
C ARG A 471 -0.67 18.11 -25.16
N CYS A 472 -0.82 16.84 -24.83
CA CYS A 472 -0.59 15.71 -25.73
C CYS A 472 -1.86 15.22 -26.43
N ALA A 473 -3.05 15.77 -26.14
CA ALA A 473 -4.33 15.22 -26.60
C ALA A 473 -4.48 15.11 -28.13
N ASP A 474 -3.84 16.00 -28.90
CA ASP A 474 -3.87 16.00 -30.37
C ASP A 474 -2.73 15.17 -31.00
N ARG A 475 -1.90 14.50 -30.18
CA ARG A 475 -0.77 13.69 -30.66
C ARG A 475 -1.19 12.23 -30.85
N GLU A 476 -0.66 11.60 -31.88
CA GLU A 476 -0.86 10.17 -32.12
C GLU A 476 0.00 9.33 -31.15
N GLY A 477 -0.62 8.37 -30.47
CA GLY A 477 0.02 7.46 -29.53
C GLY A 477 -0.25 7.80 -28.06
N ASP A 478 0.45 7.12 -27.17
CA ASP A 478 0.24 7.23 -25.73
C ASP A 478 0.96 8.48 -25.15
N PRO A 479 0.28 9.31 -24.33
CA PRO A 479 0.85 10.54 -23.80
C PRO A 479 2.09 10.32 -22.91
N HIS A 480 2.23 9.16 -22.26
CA HIS A 480 3.35 8.85 -21.38
C HIS A 480 4.70 8.85 -22.11
N ARG A 481 4.71 8.69 -23.44
CA ARG A 481 5.90 8.88 -24.29
C ARG A 481 6.56 10.24 -24.06
N TRP A 482 5.78 11.31 -23.91
CA TRP A 482 6.29 12.66 -23.73
C TRP A 482 6.22 13.12 -22.27
N VAL A 483 5.19 12.69 -21.54
CA VAL A 483 4.98 13.14 -20.16
C VAL A 483 6.00 12.53 -19.20
N ASN A 484 6.33 11.24 -19.31
CA ASN A 484 7.21 10.60 -18.33
C ASN A 484 8.61 11.25 -18.24
N PRO A 485 9.32 11.53 -19.35
CA PRO A 485 10.63 12.18 -19.32
C PRO A 485 10.62 13.61 -18.75
N GLU A 486 9.54 14.35 -18.97
CA GLU A 486 9.41 15.73 -18.48
C GLU A 486 8.91 15.79 -17.03
N PHE A 487 8.10 14.82 -16.61
CA PHE A 487 7.51 14.78 -15.27
C PHE A 487 8.45 14.18 -14.23
N HIS A 488 9.11 13.05 -14.51
CA HIS A 488 9.90 12.34 -13.50
C HIS A 488 11.35 12.83 -13.41
N GLY A 489 11.94 13.30 -14.50
CA GLY A 489 13.31 13.80 -14.52
C GLY A 489 14.10 13.33 -15.73
N TRP A 490 15.25 13.96 -15.97
CA TRP A 490 16.07 13.76 -17.16
C TRP A 490 16.53 12.31 -17.38
N TRP A 491 16.63 11.53 -16.31
CA TRP A 491 17.04 10.12 -16.35
C TRP A 491 15.95 9.18 -16.87
N SER A 492 14.70 9.62 -16.94
CA SER A 492 13.65 8.84 -17.59
C SER A 492 13.91 8.86 -19.09
N ALA A 493 14.21 7.69 -19.64
CA ALA A 493 14.66 7.59 -21.02
C ALA A 493 13.58 8.05 -22.00
N ARG A 494 13.98 8.45 -23.22
CA ARG A 494 13.06 9.06 -24.21
C ARG A 494 12.60 8.11 -25.30
N GLU A 495 13.28 6.98 -25.50
CA GLU A 495 12.73 5.93 -26.34
C GLU A 495 11.58 5.25 -25.59
N PHE A 496 10.49 5.00 -26.30
CA PHE A 496 9.24 4.56 -25.71
C PHE A 496 8.72 3.35 -26.49
N HIS A 497 8.50 2.26 -25.77
CA HIS A 497 7.94 1.03 -26.31
C HIS A 497 6.55 0.81 -25.72
N ILE A 498 5.59 0.42 -26.56
CA ILE A 498 4.22 0.07 -26.19
C ILE A 498 3.78 -1.16 -27.00
N ASN A 499 3.10 -2.12 -26.37
CA ASN A 499 2.58 -3.31 -27.03
C ASN A 499 1.04 -3.34 -27.17
N VAL A 500 0.41 -2.19 -26.98
CA VAL A 500 -1.05 -1.99 -27.11
C VAL A 500 -1.31 -0.82 -28.05
N ASP A 501 -2.16 -1.03 -29.05
CA ASP A 501 -2.65 0.04 -29.88
C ASP A 501 -3.62 0.94 -29.09
N VAL A 502 -3.30 2.23 -28.99
CA VAL A 502 -4.05 3.18 -28.14
C VAL A 502 -5.49 3.38 -28.63
N ALA A 503 -5.74 3.28 -29.93
CA ALA A 503 -7.06 3.52 -30.51
C ALA A 503 -8.00 2.33 -30.33
N THR A 504 -7.50 1.11 -30.48
CA THR A 504 -8.28 -0.12 -30.47
C THR A 504 -8.20 -0.90 -29.16
N GLY A 505 -7.13 -0.69 -28.38
CA GLY A 505 -6.81 -1.49 -27.19
C GLY A 505 -6.26 -2.88 -27.50
N ASN A 506 -6.04 -3.22 -28.78
CA ASN A 506 -5.54 -4.53 -29.19
C ASN A 506 -4.01 -4.62 -28.99
N LEU A 507 -3.52 -5.86 -28.82
CA LEU A 507 -2.10 -6.15 -28.78
C LEU A 507 -1.43 -5.88 -30.14
N ILE A 508 -0.23 -5.33 -30.10
CA ILE A 508 0.62 -5.07 -31.27
C ILE A 508 2.07 -5.46 -30.98
N ASP A 509 2.73 -6.02 -31.99
CA ASP A 509 4.18 -6.29 -32.01
C ASP A 509 4.77 -6.88 -30.70
N LEU A 510 4.16 -7.94 -30.17
CA LEU A 510 4.60 -8.56 -28.92
C LEU A 510 6.05 -9.07 -28.99
N ASP A 511 6.43 -9.73 -30.11
CA ASP A 511 7.79 -10.25 -30.28
C ASP A 511 8.83 -9.12 -30.23
N GLY A 512 8.63 -8.05 -31.02
CA GLY A 512 9.51 -6.89 -31.01
C GLY A 512 9.58 -6.22 -29.63
N PHE A 513 8.43 -6.00 -28.97
CA PHE A 513 8.38 -5.39 -27.64
C PHE A 513 9.14 -6.19 -26.59
N ILE A 514 8.92 -7.51 -26.52
CA ILE A 514 9.57 -8.39 -25.54
C ILE A 514 11.07 -8.46 -25.80
N ARG A 515 11.49 -8.52 -27.06
CA ARG A 515 12.90 -8.52 -27.43
C ARG A 515 13.60 -7.25 -26.99
N GLN A 516 12.96 -6.10 -27.20
CA GLN A 516 13.54 -4.82 -26.78
C GLN A 516 13.62 -4.68 -25.26
N PHE A 517 12.64 -5.21 -24.52
CA PHE A 517 12.71 -5.20 -23.06
C PHE A 517 13.90 -6.02 -22.53
N HIS A 518 14.15 -7.21 -23.09
CA HIS A 518 15.33 -8.02 -22.77
C HIS A 518 16.62 -7.30 -23.13
N ALA A 519 16.73 -6.79 -24.36
CA ALA A 519 17.92 -6.11 -24.85
C ALA A 519 18.27 -4.87 -24.02
N SER A 520 17.26 -4.20 -23.46
CA SER A 520 17.45 -3.01 -22.62
C SER A 520 17.76 -3.34 -21.15
N TYR A 521 17.06 -4.31 -20.56
CA TYR A 521 17.04 -4.50 -19.10
C TYR A 521 17.72 -5.79 -18.60
N HIS A 522 17.82 -6.83 -19.42
CA HIS A 522 18.32 -8.12 -18.97
C HIS A 522 19.85 -8.17 -19.08
N PRO A 523 20.62 -8.37 -17.97
CA PRO A 523 22.08 -8.30 -17.99
C PRO A 523 22.78 -9.22 -18.99
N ALA A 524 22.17 -10.35 -19.37
CA ALA A 524 22.72 -11.25 -20.38
C ALA A 524 22.64 -10.72 -21.82
N TYR A 525 21.77 -9.75 -22.10
CA TYR A 525 21.48 -9.25 -23.45
C TYR A 525 21.81 -7.75 -23.62
N ASN A 526 22.04 -7.01 -22.53
CA ASN A 526 22.37 -5.59 -22.55
C ASN A 526 23.87 -5.29 -22.32
N GLY A 527 24.74 -6.30 -22.44
CA GLY A 527 26.18 -6.16 -22.18
C GLY A 527 26.55 -6.12 -20.69
N GLY A 528 25.69 -6.61 -19.80
CA GLY A 528 25.94 -6.69 -18.36
C GLY A 528 25.74 -5.36 -17.62
N GLN A 529 25.03 -4.41 -18.23
CA GLN A 529 24.81 -3.09 -17.63
C GLN A 529 23.67 -3.16 -16.60
N PRO A 530 23.90 -2.81 -15.33
CA PRO A 530 22.83 -2.66 -14.37
C PRO A 530 22.02 -1.39 -14.68
N LEU A 531 20.73 -1.40 -14.34
CA LEU A 531 19.93 -0.20 -14.42
C LEU A 531 20.49 0.89 -13.49
N ILE A 532 20.85 2.04 -14.06
CA ILE A 532 21.49 3.14 -13.32
C ILE A 532 20.47 3.94 -12.50
N HIS A 533 19.33 4.26 -13.12
CA HIS A 533 18.26 5.05 -12.50
C HIS A 533 16.92 4.35 -12.67
N PRO A 534 16.04 4.41 -11.65
CA PRO A 534 14.67 3.97 -11.77
C PRO A 534 13.97 4.47 -13.03
N GLN A 535 13.30 3.57 -13.75
CA GLN A 535 12.59 3.90 -14.98
C GLN A 535 11.07 3.77 -14.80
N PRO A 536 10.28 4.74 -15.29
CA PRO A 536 8.84 4.64 -15.25
C PRO A 536 8.37 3.55 -16.22
N ALA A 537 7.54 2.65 -15.72
CA ALA A 537 6.93 1.57 -16.49
C ALA A 537 5.42 1.52 -16.23
N GLY A 538 4.70 0.84 -17.12
CA GLY A 538 3.27 0.56 -16.97
C GLY A 538 3.01 -0.93 -17.11
N VAL A 539 2.21 -1.43 -16.19
CA VAL A 539 1.80 -2.84 -16.13
C VAL A 539 0.29 -2.97 -16.31
N ALA A 540 -0.12 -4.07 -16.93
CA ALA A 540 -1.50 -4.53 -16.94
C ALA A 540 -1.75 -5.30 -15.64
N VAL A 541 -2.55 -4.71 -14.74
CA VAL A 541 -2.90 -5.35 -13.47
C VAL A 541 -4.07 -6.30 -13.70
N THR A 542 -3.93 -7.49 -13.13
CA THR A 542 -4.93 -8.54 -13.14
C THR A 542 -5.32 -8.93 -11.71
N ASP A 543 -6.50 -9.51 -11.53
CA ASP A 543 -6.85 -10.19 -10.28
C ASP A 543 -6.15 -11.56 -10.18
N SER A 544 -6.35 -12.26 -9.06
CA SER A 544 -5.85 -13.62 -8.84
C SER A 544 -6.41 -14.65 -9.84
N ALA A 545 -7.50 -14.33 -10.55
CA ALA A 545 -8.03 -15.13 -11.66
C ALA A 545 -7.45 -14.73 -13.04
N ALA A 546 -6.38 -13.92 -13.04
CA ALA A 546 -5.70 -13.41 -14.24
C ALA A 546 -6.58 -12.52 -15.14
N ARG A 547 -7.71 -12.01 -14.64
CA ARG A 547 -8.60 -11.11 -15.39
C ARG A 547 -8.11 -9.68 -15.31
N TYR A 548 -8.11 -8.98 -16.44
CA TYR A 548 -7.65 -7.60 -16.51
C TYR A 548 -8.52 -6.65 -15.68
N ILE A 549 -7.89 -5.95 -14.72
CA ILE A 549 -8.53 -4.90 -13.90
C ILE A 549 -8.25 -3.51 -14.48
N GLY A 550 -7.02 -3.25 -14.90
CA GLY A 550 -6.63 -1.89 -15.28
C GLY A 550 -5.15 -1.72 -15.57
N TRP A 551 -4.82 -0.55 -16.12
CA TRP A 551 -3.44 -0.11 -16.30
C TRP A 551 -2.93 0.50 -15.01
N HIS A 552 -1.69 0.19 -14.65
CA HIS A 552 -1.05 0.75 -13.46
C HIS A 552 0.37 1.18 -13.72
N ALA A 553 0.80 2.22 -13.02
CA ALA A 553 2.13 2.80 -13.17
C ALA A 553 3.03 2.39 -12.02
N ILE A 554 4.23 1.92 -12.36
CA ILE A 554 5.27 1.46 -11.42
C ILE A 554 6.64 2.02 -11.82
N ALA A 555 7.66 1.85 -11.00
CA ALA A 555 9.05 2.14 -11.38
C ALA A 555 9.90 0.87 -11.36
N ILE A 556 10.57 0.55 -12.47
CA ILE A 556 11.59 -0.50 -12.50
C ILE A 556 12.82 0.05 -11.78
N LEU A 557 13.31 -0.66 -10.77
CA LEU A 557 14.42 -0.22 -9.93
C LEU A 557 15.73 -0.89 -10.31
N ARG A 558 15.69 -2.19 -10.60
CA ARG A 558 16.86 -2.99 -10.99
C ARG A 558 16.45 -4.33 -11.57
N VAL A 559 17.34 -4.91 -12.37
CA VAL A 559 17.23 -6.29 -12.87
C VAL A 559 18.50 -7.03 -12.50
N THR A 560 18.36 -8.14 -11.77
CA THR A 560 19.49 -8.97 -11.33
C THR A 560 19.00 -10.35 -10.90
N ALA A 561 19.91 -11.31 -10.86
CA ALA A 561 19.63 -12.62 -10.29
C ALA A 561 19.35 -12.52 -8.78
N ASP A 562 18.41 -13.33 -8.31
CA ASP A 562 18.12 -13.56 -6.90
C ASP A 562 19.14 -14.52 -6.26
N PRO A 563 19.02 -14.83 -4.95
CA PRO A 563 19.93 -15.77 -4.28
C PRO A 563 19.98 -17.18 -4.88
N ASP A 564 18.92 -17.61 -5.58
CA ASP A 564 18.82 -18.91 -6.24
C ASP A 564 19.29 -18.86 -7.71
N GLY A 565 19.69 -17.69 -8.19
CA GLY A 565 20.18 -17.48 -9.55
C GLY A 565 19.09 -17.18 -10.59
N ILE A 566 17.84 -17.00 -10.16
CA ILE A 566 16.73 -16.67 -11.07
C ILE A 566 16.79 -15.19 -11.38
N MET A 567 16.78 -14.81 -12.66
CA MET A 567 16.74 -13.40 -13.06
C MET A 567 15.40 -12.78 -12.69
N ARG A 568 15.43 -11.65 -11.98
CA ARG A 568 14.22 -10.96 -11.51
C ARG A 568 14.24 -9.48 -11.86
N VAL A 569 13.06 -8.93 -12.06
CA VAL A 569 12.82 -7.49 -12.09
C VAL A 569 12.34 -7.06 -10.71
N TYR A 570 13.04 -6.09 -10.13
CA TYR A 570 12.66 -5.46 -8.87
C TYR A 570 12.10 -4.07 -9.18
N PHE A 571 10.95 -3.77 -8.60
CA PHE A 571 10.18 -2.58 -8.92
C PHE A 571 9.51 -1.99 -7.69
N PHE A 572 9.19 -0.71 -7.77
CA PHE A 572 8.40 0.00 -6.77
C PHE A 572 6.96 0.16 -7.26
N ASN A 573 6.01 -0.23 -6.40
CA ASN A 573 4.58 -0.10 -6.63
C ASN A 573 3.96 0.85 -5.57
N PRO A 574 3.44 2.03 -5.95
CA PRO A 574 2.97 3.02 -4.99
C PRO A 574 1.60 2.70 -4.36
N ASN A 575 0.99 1.55 -4.65
CA ASN A 575 -0.39 1.21 -4.24
C ASN A 575 -0.54 0.69 -2.79
N ASN A 576 0.48 0.81 -1.93
CA ASN A 576 0.49 0.32 -0.54
C ASN A 576 0.32 -1.20 -0.35
N ASP A 577 0.21 -1.98 -1.44
CA ASP A 577 0.16 -3.44 -1.39
C ASP A 577 1.02 -4.01 -2.51
N SER A 578 2.30 -4.24 -2.19
CA SER A 578 3.27 -4.77 -3.16
C SER A 578 3.23 -6.29 -3.28
N GLY A 579 2.46 -7.02 -2.46
CA GLY A 579 2.42 -8.49 -2.45
C GLY A 579 1.22 -9.07 -3.19
N GLN A 580 0.90 -8.51 -4.35
CA GLN A 580 -0.32 -8.86 -5.09
C GLN A 580 -0.18 -10.19 -5.81
N ASP A 581 -1.30 -10.91 -5.89
CA ASP A 581 -1.50 -12.04 -6.80
C ASP A 581 -2.12 -11.53 -8.09
N TRP A 582 -1.38 -11.63 -9.20
CA TRP A 582 -1.79 -11.24 -10.54
C TRP A 582 -2.29 -12.44 -11.36
N GLY A 583 -2.58 -13.56 -10.70
CA GLY A 583 -3.13 -14.77 -11.30
C GLY A 583 -2.15 -15.51 -12.21
N ASP A 584 -2.55 -16.70 -12.65
CA ASP A 584 -1.72 -17.59 -13.49
C ASP A 584 -0.34 -17.90 -12.85
N GLY A 585 -0.31 -17.99 -11.52
CA GLY A 585 0.90 -18.24 -10.74
C GLY A 585 1.88 -17.05 -10.66
N VAL A 586 1.46 -15.86 -11.12
CA VAL A 586 2.26 -14.62 -11.03
C VAL A 586 1.97 -13.91 -9.70
N VAL A 587 2.77 -14.19 -8.69
CA VAL A 587 2.63 -13.59 -7.35
C VAL A 587 3.85 -12.72 -7.05
N VAL A 588 3.61 -11.44 -6.75
CA VAL A 588 4.69 -10.48 -6.50
C VAL A 588 5.38 -10.80 -5.17
N GLY A 589 6.68 -11.06 -5.24
CA GLY A 589 7.55 -11.24 -4.08
C GLY A 589 7.83 -9.90 -3.40
N THR A 590 7.78 -9.89 -2.07
CA THR A 590 8.11 -8.70 -1.24
C THR A 590 9.27 -8.96 -0.27
N ALA A 591 9.74 -10.20 -0.22
CA ALA A 591 10.87 -10.68 0.55
C ALA A 591 11.25 -12.10 0.09
N GLY A 592 12.48 -12.52 0.40
CA GLY A 592 12.96 -13.88 0.18
C GLY A 592 13.70 -14.10 -1.14
N ASN A 593 13.44 -13.27 -2.16
CA ASN A 593 14.08 -13.34 -3.48
C ASN A 593 15.09 -12.19 -3.67
N GLY A 594 15.67 -11.68 -2.59
CA GLY A 594 16.64 -10.58 -2.62
C GLY A 594 16.04 -9.18 -2.70
N GLU A 595 14.74 -9.01 -2.44
CA GLU A 595 14.09 -7.69 -2.34
C GLU A 595 14.70 -6.84 -1.22
N ARG A 596 14.85 -5.54 -1.47
CA ARG A 596 15.12 -4.52 -0.46
C ARG A 596 13.78 -3.96 0.05
N ALA A 597 13.82 -3.30 1.20
CA ALA A 597 12.62 -2.66 1.75
C ALA A 597 11.97 -1.70 0.73
N GLY A 598 10.68 -1.89 0.48
CA GLY A 598 9.88 -1.13 -0.49
C GLY A 598 9.93 -1.66 -1.93
N GLU A 599 10.69 -2.73 -2.19
CA GLU A 599 10.70 -3.40 -3.50
C GLU A 599 9.68 -4.55 -3.55
N GLY A 600 8.92 -4.59 -4.64
CA GLY A 600 8.30 -5.81 -5.16
C GLY A 600 9.21 -6.47 -6.19
N SER A 601 9.06 -7.77 -6.43
CA SER A 601 9.81 -8.46 -7.48
C SER A 601 9.05 -9.60 -8.14
N LEU A 602 9.38 -9.84 -9.40
CA LEU A 602 8.89 -10.99 -10.18
C LEU A 602 10.06 -11.59 -10.98
N PRO A 603 10.02 -12.91 -11.28
CA PRO A 603 10.85 -13.48 -12.34
C PRO A 603 10.72 -12.66 -13.63
N PHE A 604 11.82 -12.56 -14.38
CA PHE A 604 11.91 -11.66 -15.53
C PHE A 604 10.75 -11.85 -16.52
N ASP A 605 10.49 -13.09 -16.93
CA ASP A 605 9.43 -13.45 -17.87
C ASP A 605 8.03 -13.09 -17.35
N GLN A 606 7.77 -13.37 -16.07
CA GLN A 606 6.49 -13.06 -15.44
C GLN A 606 6.26 -11.54 -15.39
N PHE A 607 7.29 -10.77 -15.04
CA PHE A 607 7.21 -9.31 -15.09
C PHE A 607 6.98 -8.80 -16.51
N ALA A 608 7.78 -9.27 -17.47
CA ALA A 608 7.68 -8.90 -18.87
C ALA A 608 6.29 -9.19 -19.45
N SER A 609 5.65 -10.28 -19.00
CA SER A 609 4.29 -10.65 -19.41
C SER A 609 3.20 -9.73 -18.91
N ARG A 610 3.50 -8.85 -17.94
CA ARG A 610 2.55 -7.85 -17.41
C ARG A 610 2.91 -6.44 -17.85
N LEU A 611 4.09 -6.25 -18.44
CA LEU A 611 4.55 -4.97 -18.94
C LEU A 611 3.84 -4.61 -20.26
N TYR A 612 3.32 -3.40 -20.35
CA TYR A 612 2.73 -2.89 -21.61
C TYR A 612 3.41 -1.62 -22.13
N ILE A 613 4.10 -0.89 -21.26
CA ILE A 613 4.92 0.28 -21.63
C ILE A 613 6.20 0.33 -20.80
N PHE A 614 7.29 0.66 -21.46
CA PHE A 614 8.57 0.98 -20.82
C PHE A 614 9.35 2.02 -21.63
N HIS A 615 10.36 2.61 -20.99
CA HIS A 615 11.30 3.52 -21.61
C HIS A 615 12.70 2.87 -21.67
N ALA A 616 13.45 3.14 -22.72
CA ALA A 616 14.82 2.65 -22.92
C ALA A 616 15.74 3.75 -23.47
N ASP A 617 17.05 3.59 -23.32
CA ASP A 617 18.02 4.50 -23.94
C ASP A 617 18.20 4.14 -25.42
N PRO A 618 17.90 5.06 -26.36
CA PRO A 618 17.99 4.79 -27.80
C PRO A 618 19.41 4.53 -28.31
N LEU A 619 20.44 4.75 -27.49
CA LEU A 619 21.82 4.47 -27.84
C LEU A 619 22.31 3.13 -27.26
N GLU A 620 21.51 2.49 -26.41
CA GLU A 620 21.80 1.19 -25.80
C GLU A 620 20.97 0.09 -26.47
N GLU A 621 21.34 -0.26 -27.71
CA GLU A 621 20.58 -1.21 -28.54
C GLU A 621 20.53 -2.65 -27.99
N GLY A 622 21.47 -3.02 -27.12
CA GLY A 622 21.60 -4.40 -26.62
C GLY A 622 21.79 -5.43 -27.74
N GLU A 623 21.31 -6.66 -27.50
CA GLU A 623 21.44 -7.77 -28.45
C GLU A 623 20.09 -8.48 -28.71
N PRO A 624 19.08 -7.80 -29.30
CA PRO A 624 17.72 -8.33 -29.46
C PRO A 624 17.66 -9.61 -30.32
N ASP A 625 18.57 -9.76 -31.27
CA ASP A 625 18.67 -10.93 -32.16
C ASP A 625 19.17 -12.20 -31.43
N LYS A 626 19.77 -12.06 -30.25
CA LYS A 626 20.29 -13.20 -29.46
C LYS A 626 19.27 -13.80 -28.51
N ILE A 627 18.09 -13.20 -28.40
CA ILE A 627 17.06 -13.63 -27.46
C ILE A 627 16.38 -14.89 -28.01
N PRO A 628 16.36 -15.99 -27.24
CA PRO A 628 15.70 -17.23 -27.65
C PRO A 628 14.23 -17.01 -27.99
N ALA A 629 13.76 -17.65 -29.06
CA ALA A 629 12.34 -17.61 -29.42
C ALA A 629 11.46 -18.24 -28.33
N GLU A 630 11.95 -19.27 -27.62
CA GLU A 630 11.19 -19.94 -26.55
C GLU A 630 10.87 -18.99 -25.39
N ASP A 631 11.80 -18.11 -25.00
CA ASP A 631 11.60 -17.13 -23.93
C ASP A 631 10.49 -16.14 -24.33
N VAL A 632 10.51 -15.69 -25.59
CA VAL A 632 9.50 -14.79 -26.15
C VAL A 632 8.13 -15.47 -26.22
N GLU A 633 8.06 -16.70 -26.74
CA GLU A 633 6.83 -17.50 -26.82
C GLU A 633 6.23 -17.78 -25.44
N ASN A 634 7.07 -18.07 -24.43
CA ASN A 634 6.62 -18.27 -23.06
C ASN A 634 5.92 -17.02 -22.49
N ILE A 635 6.54 -15.85 -22.67
CA ILE A 635 6.01 -14.56 -22.20
C ILE A 635 4.72 -14.20 -22.93
N ILE A 636 4.66 -14.40 -24.26
CA ILE A 636 3.43 -14.20 -25.05
C ILE A 636 2.32 -15.10 -24.51
N GLY A 637 2.61 -16.36 -24.23
CA GLY A 637 1.63 -17.27 -23.63
C GLY A 637 1.05 -16.75 -22.32
N PHE A 638 1.86 -16.12 -21.45
CA PHE A 638 1.38 -15.52 -20.19
C PHE A 638 0.43 -14.34 -20.46
N ILE A 639 0.69 -13.56 -21.51
CA ILE A 639 -0.16 -12.44 -21.92
C ILE A 639 -1.51 -12.96 -22.42
N GLU A 640 -1.50 -13.92 -23.34
CA GLU A 640 -2.70 -14.42 -24.03
C GLU A 640 -3.69 -15.12 -23.10
N ARG A 641 -3.21 -15.78 -22.04
CA ARG A 641 -4.06 -16.44 -21.04
C ARG A 641 -4.44 -15.55 -19.84
N SER A 642 -4.12 -14.26 -19.90
CA SER A 642 -4.45 -13.28 -18.85
C SER A 642 -5.07 -12.01 -19.45
N TRP A 643 -4.43 -10.86 -19.27
CA TRP A 643 -4.94 -9.55 -19.70
C TRP A 643 -5.02 -9.38 -21.22
N GLY A 644 -4.24 -10.15 -21.97
CA GLY A 644 -4.21 -10.13 -23.43
C GLY A 644 -5.34 -10.89 -24.10
N ALA A 645 -6.06 -11.78 -23.38
CA ALA A 645 -7.06 -12.70 -23.95
C ALA A 645 -8.12 -11.99 -24.80
N GLU A 646 -8.63 -10.84 -24.33
CA GLU A 646 -9.67 -10.07 -25.01
C GLU A 646 -9.13 -9.01 -25.99
N ARG A 647 -7.80 -8.93 -26.14
CA ARG A 647 -7.08 -7.91 -26.92
C ARG A 647 -6.37 -8.47 -28.14
N LEU A 648 -6.54 -9.76 -28.43
CA LEU A 648 -6.04 -10.37 -29.64
C LEU A 648 -6.71 -9.75 -30.87
N PRO A 649 -5.96 -9.44 -31.95
CA PRO A 649 -6.54 -8.92 -33.18
C PRO A 649 -7.66 -9.84 -33.68
N ARG A 650 -8.82 -9.27 -34.03
CA ARG A 650 -9.93 -10.02 -34.63
C ARG A 650 -9.49 -10.58 -35.98
N GLY A 651 -9.07 -11.85 -35.98
CA GLY A 651 -8.54 -12.56 -37.15
C GLY A 651 -7.63 -13.75 -36.79
N ALA A 652 -7.07 -13.81 -35.59
CA ALA A 652 -6.17 -14.90 -35.19
C ALA A 652 -6.88 -16.23 -34.83
N ILE A 653 -8.22 -16.23 -34.68
CA ILE A 653 -9.00 -17.42 -34.26
C ILE A 653 -9.44 -18.28 -35.47
N GLU A 654 -9.18 -17.87 -36.72
CA GLU A 654 -9.61 -18.63 -37.91
C GLU A 654 -8.54 -19.53 -38.55
N GLU A 655 -7.31 -19.57 -38.04
CA GLU A 655 -6.24 -20.41 -38.65
C GLU A 655 -6.01 -21.78 -38.02
N ASP A 656 -6.64 -22.14 -36.90
CA ASP A 656 -6.68 -23.52 -36.41
C ASP A 656 -8.13 -24.00 -36.26
N ARG A 657 -8.67 -24.50 -37.38
CA ARG A 657 -9.86 -25.37 -37.42
C ARG A 657 -9.47 -26.82 -37.68
#